data_AF-A0A9P3LN17-F1
#
_entry.id   AF-A0A9P3LN17-F1
#
_cell.length_a   1.000
_cell.length_b   1.000
_cell.length_c   1.000
_cell.angle_alpha   90.00
_cell.angle_beta   90.00
_cell.angle_gamma   90.00
#
_symmetry.space_group_name_H-M   'P 1'
#
loop_
_entity.id
_entity.type
_entity.pdbx_description
1 polymer ?
#
loop_
_entity_poly.entity_id
_entity_poly.type
_entity_poly.pdbx_seq_one_letter_code
_entity_poly.pdbx_strand_id
1 'polypeptide(L)'
;MILVPPSLLPPSPVTPTTRASQAGSSDGTVPLLGSPAFWHPHYGPYTSNTPPSWQGLPVPPQSLPPPAQFNVSELEYEFLRGRSGLVTGSLLEGLEGSMSHWDTEDKLLVFFRLLKRFGYSSLGEFLADLFGTRHKEHAEVVHSLSAFLRQRSRVGTRPADIVEKMFNHPQSERYHDRRPLCYVFPQVPRYARGPEARYRPGTVTSTPELSARNSILQWSLNALLKEIDRETARLRKSVDGQFTLGSDCHLSWDLILSWKTSEKEVIIAREAPVTYAILCTLSVSGPVRTKLDDTYDPLQPMNDVLPSPEAFHANLEEDEPSGEVLPSSPLPDASDMKLRRNPYYAVVITRLAQLYMSHKMSSTFPSIIGVVLFMCRANKNIFNIFSHLGLSIAHSTTITKLHQLADDSRKQLLEWLNMDPNGPFDAELVFDNINKMRRAWEAALGNHNTMQSGTSALLVKLENVPPDALLLEPLQTAIKERRRASLTVPDLLKDIDWTHIRGVTNALILRTLVKYIPALRPHQSAIKNLTETTYRKHQLSLRKSTIFPIGCSGINESTSAGVVQVLDDVFQQQVPLSTDRINKYIIPIAGDQLTVDRIRKAKRVLAKGDTPAETKAFALERPELWHMKWNFGKGIVRSHWWPTVGKEVFGLHHDCSLLKRNFSVAKCDFYPMHHLLEVRFEALILEAVRLVCEERSNATFSETTPLLEVLQKYFECGGKLADTSFDELLSIADTVRIRYVTTAAYYDCQNPETWTREKYGPSAALASPADVFDLHPIPPAPINSSARAQGQDGASSATTGPSDGPAKPPKKHPERIQWRGDRVIQNNVGFLRPSSYYLELCAAIPAGDMGRAWEIMKVLRFCFWGTGSTNYGNELLELACQDLREFTEKLKKVWLENWLVNPSGREGHWQELDLLLEHYNFWIKILFNAKSLDFDSPFLRECVSYNLRGFADLRERFPEIFDIAKRCGKHTHATVSADINALGSHYRKDQVLTFHLGREQPFAVRNEYSDGIDKLRSGQLKTFLDRTVQEPYNVQEDVQAADTSMGDDASQSTDAPANPIVIIDGIPHLETFSADEFMTDGDAN
;
A
#
# COMPACT_ATOMS: atom_id res chain seq x y z
N MET A 1 31.41 7.67 -33.92
CA MET A 1 32.69 7.48 -34.65
C MET A 1 32.63 6.19 -35.46
N ILE A 2 33.45 6.06 -36.51
CA ILE A 2 33.43 4.96 -37.48
C ILE A 2 34.78 4.23 -37.42
N LEU A 3 34.79 2.89 -37.49
CA LEU A 3 35.66 2.05 -38.36
C LEU A 3 35.52 0.55 -38.05
N VAL A 4 35.97 -0.30 -38.99
CA VAL A 4 35.92 -1.78 -38.93
C VAL A 4 37.28 -2.38 -39.43
N PRO A 5 37.49 -3.69 -39.71
CA PRO A 5 38.68 -4.44 -39.27
C PRO A 5 39.83 -4.55 -40.31
N PRO A 6 40.99 -5.15 -39.96
CA PRO A 6 41.31 -6.56 -40.36
C PRO A 6 42.25 -7.33 -39.36
N SER A 7 42.78 -8.54 -39.59
CA SER A 7 42.20 -9.86 -40.02
C SER A 7 43.23 -11.01 -39.88
N LEU A 8 42.79 -12.28 -40.03
CA LEU A 8 43.57 -13.51 -40.36
C LEU A 8 44.55 -14.16 -39.33
N LEU A 9 45.00 -15.38 -39.67
CA LEU A 9 45.70 -16.45 -38.91
C LEU A 9 46.91 -16.98 -39.74
N PRO A 10 47.70 -17.99 -39.30
CA PRO A 10 48.42 -18.22 -38.03
C PRO A 10 49.97 -18.23 -38.34
N PRO A 11 50.94 -19.08 -37.87
CA PRO A 11 50.91 -20.50 -37.42
C PRO A 11 51.62 -20.80 -36.06
N SER A 12 51.58 -22.08 -35.63
CA SER A 12 52.45 -22.68 -34.58
C SER A 12 53.90 -22.92 -35.10
N PRO A 13 54.91 -23.29 -34.26
CA PRO A 13 55.12 -24.72 -33.94
C PRO A 13 55.95 -25.06 -32.66
N VAL A 14 56.26 -26.35 -32.48
CA VAL A 14 57.36 -26.99 -31.69
C VAL A 14 57.28 -27.00 -30.14
N THR A 15 57.23 -28.22 -29.58
CA THR A 15 57.69 -28.60 -28.22
C THR A 15 59.16 -29.03 -28.26
N PRO A 16 59.94 -28.93 -27.16
CA PRO A 16 60.21 -30.16 -26.38
C PRO A 16 60.52 -29.98 -24.86
N THR A 17 60.61 -31.13 -24.18
CA THR A 17 61.35 -31.56 -22.95
C THR A 17 62.34 -30.58 -22.26
N THR A 18 62.64 -30.63 -20.94
CA THR A 18 62.78 -31.80 -20.01
C THR A 18 62.87 -31.37 -18.51
N ARG A 19 62.84 -32.34 -17.56
CA ARG A 19 63.61 -32.51 -16.26
C ARG A 19 64.38 -31.30 -15.66
N ALA A 20 64.58 -31.10 -14.34
CA ALA A 20 64.43 -31.87 -13.08
C ALA A 20 64.92 -30.96 -11.88
N SER A 21 64.94 -31.25 -10.56
CA SER A 21 64.25 -32.18 -9.59
C SER A 21 64.73 -31.88 -8.15
N GLN A 22 64.15 -32.50 -7.10
CA GLN A 22 64.65 -32.60 -5.69
C GLN A 22 64.60 -31.30 -4.83
N ALA A 23 64.55 -31.30 -3.48
CA ALA A 23 64.44 -32.31 -2.39
C ALA A 23 63.70 -31.66 -1.17
N GLY A 24 63.33 -32.30 -0.05
CA GLY A 24 63.42 -33.70 0.43
C GLY A 24 63.23 -33.82 1.96
N SER A 25 63.38 -35.04 2.52
CA SER A 25 63.42 -35.45 3.97
C SER A 25 62.15 -35.34 4.85
N SER A 26 61.98 -36.12 5.95
CA SER A 26 62.21 -37.57 6.21
C SER A 26 61.54 -38.04 7.55
N ASP A 27 61.65 -39.36 7.84
CA ASP A 27 61.44 -40.09 9.12
C ASP A 27 60.01 -40.66 9.39
N GLY A 28 59.82 -41.92 9.85
CA GLY A 28 60.76 -43.06 10.02
C GLY A 28 60.09 -44.37 10.54
N THR A 29 60.64 -45.56 10.21
CA THR A 29 60.26 -46.97 10.62
C THR A 29 58.87 -47.51 10.19
N VAL A 30 58.63 -48.70 9.60
CA VAL A 30 59.45 -49.87 9.11
C VAL A 30 60.01 -50.77 10.24
N PRO A 31 59.75 -52.13 10.32
CA PRO A 31 60.12 -53.09 9.24
C PRO A 31 59.37 -54.47 9.06
N LEU A 32 59.69 -55.16 7.94
CA LEU A 32 59.48 -56.58 7.54
C LEU A 32 58.02 -57.08 7.28
N LEU A 33 57.66 -57.99 6.35
CA LEU A 33 58.21 -58.68 5.13
C LEU A 33 57.01 -59.38 4.40
N GLY A 34 57.01 -59.86 3.14
CA GLY A 34 57.99 -59.75 2.05
C GLY A 34 57.84 -60.78 0.87
N SER A 35 56.93 -60.56 -0.09
CA SER A 35 56.84 -61.23 -1.43
C SER A 35 56.47 -62.74 -1.49
N PRO A 36 56.14 -63.35 -2.67
CA PRO A 36 56.05 -62.86 -4.06
C PRO A 36 54.63 -63.01 -4.71
N ALA A 37 54.53 -63.06 -6.05
CA ALA A 37 53.27 -63.11 -6.82
C ALA A 37 53.28 -64.22 -7.90
N PHE A 38 52.11 -64.59 -8.46
CA PHE A 38 51.82 -64.83 -9.91
C PHE A 38 50.40 -65.46 -10.18
N TRP A 39 49.66 -64.86 -11.13
CA TRP A 39 48.63 -65.44 -12.05
C TRP A 39 47.26 -66.03 -11.59
N HIS A 40 46.35 -66.11 -12.60
CA HIS A 40 44.95 -66.60 -12.67
C HIS A 40 44.86 -68.14 -12.95
N PRO A 41 43.68 -68.81 -13.07
CA PRO A 41 42.33 -68.65 -12.44
C PRO A 41 41.61 -70.01 -12.04
N HIS A 42 40.32 -69.92 -11.61
CA HIS A 42 39.22 -70.93 -11.65
C HIS A 42 38.94 -71.96 -10.50
N TYR A 43 37.63 -72.26 -10.36
CA TYR A 43 36.88 -73.34 -9.65
C TYR A 43 36.70 -73.33 -8.10
N GLY A 44 35.59 -73.96 -7.64
CA GLY A 44 35.10 -74.09 -6.24
C GLY A 44 35.46 -75.45 -5.59
N PRO A 45 34.59 -76.20 -4.82
CA PRO A 45 33.12 -76.06 -4.61
C PRO A 45 32.54 -76.50 -3.21
N TYR A 46 31.19 -76.55 -3.05
CA TYR A 46 30.32 -77.33 -2.10
C TYR A 46 30.60 -77.27 -0.55
N THR A 47 29.77 -77.74 0.43
CA THR A 47 28.54 -78.60 0.55
C THR A 47 27.53 -78.07 1.63
N SER A 48 26.40 -78.77 1.85
CA SER A 48 25.24 -78.48 2.73
C SER A 48 25.30 -79.02 4.18
N ASN A 49 24.32 -78.64 5.04
CA ASN A 49 23.67 -79.54 6.03
C ASN A 49 22.34 -79.01 6.64
N THR A 50 21.51 -79.93 7.14
CA THR A 50 20.16 -79.79 7.78
C THR A 50 20.17 -80.54 9.15
N PRO A 51 19.09 -80.92 9.90
CA PRO A 51 17.61 -80.72 9.79
C PRO A 51 17.08 -79.81 10.94
N PRO A 52 15.96 -80.01 11.71
CA PRO A 52 15.28 -81.24 12.18
C PRO A 52 13.94 -81.59 11.47
N SER A 53 12.98 -82.22 12.16
CA SER A 53 12.01 -83.19 11.62
C SER A 53 10.75 -83.42 12.50
N TRP A 54 9.76 -84.18 11.98
CA TRP A 54 8.56 -84.76 12.67
C TRP A 54 7.38 -83.81 12.95
N GLN A 55 6.11 -84.23 13.08
CA GLN A 55 5.37 -85.52 12.87
C GLN A 55 3.86 -85.19 12.62
N GLY A 56 2.96 -86.10 12.21
CA GLY A 56 3.11 -87.52 11.85
C GLY A 56 1.80 -88.30 11.66
N LEU A 57 1.94 -89.57 11.23
CA LEU A 57 1.00 -90.71 11.38
C LEU A 57 -0.28 -90.76 10.48
N PRO A 58 -0.83 -91.98 10.18
CA PRO A 58 -0.87 -92.39 8.76
C PRO A 58 -2.19 -93.02 8.23
N VAL A 59 -2.25 -93.28 6.92
CA VAL A 59 -3.23 -94.17 6.24
C VAL A 59 -2.49 -95.08 5.22
N PRO A 60 -2.87 -96.37 5.04
CA PRO A 60 -2.23 -97.28 4.07
C PRO A 60 -2.60 -96.98 2.59
N PRO A 61 -1.89 -97.58 1.61
CA PRO A 61 -1.89 -97.10 0.23
C PRO A 61 -3.01 -97.64 -0.65
N GLN A 62 -3.44 -96.80 -1.60
CA GLN A 62 -3.82 -97.25 -2.95
C GLN A 62 -2.91 -96.54 -3.96
N SER A 63 -2.33 -97.30 -4.88
CA SER A 63 -1.32 -96.80 -5.82
C SER A 63 -1.96 -96.17 -7.05
N LEU A 64 -1.85 -94.84 -7.17
CA LEU A 64 -1.87 -94.17 -8.47
C LEU A 64 -0.44 -94.11 -9.04
N PRO A 65 -0.24 -94.25 -10.35
CA PRO A 65 1.07 -94.11 -10.96
C PRO A 65 1.59 -92.66 -10.83
N PRO A 66 2.91 -92.44 -10.77
CA PRO A 66 3.46 -91.09 -10.74
C PRO A 66 3.14 -90.34 -12.05
N PRO A 67 2.90 -89.01 -12.01
CA PRO A 67 2.81 -88.21 -13.22
C PRO A 67 4.13 -88.26 -13.98
N ALA A 68 4.06 -88.37 -15.31
CA ALA A 68 5.24 -88.47 -16.15
C ALA A 68 6.05 -87.16 -16.09
N GLN A 69 7.31 -87.25 -15.64
CA GLN A 69 8.27 -86.15 -15.74
C GLN A 69 8.78 -86.08 -17.18
N PHE A 70 8.25 -85.14 -17.96
CA PHE A 70 8.70 -84.92 -19.33
C PHE A 70 10.02 -84.15 -19.35
N ASN A 71 10.97 -84.62 -20.15
CA ASN A 71 12.15 -83.85 -20.54
C ASN A 71 11.72 -82.64 -21.38
N VAL A 72 12.46 -81.52 -21.26
CA VAL A 72 12.42 -80.34 -22.14
C VAL A 72 12.19 -80.70 -23.62
N SER A 73 12.90 -81.71 -24.14
CA SER A 73 12.77 -82.16 -25.54
C SER A 73 11.60 -83.07 -25.85
N GLU A 74 11.02 -83.75 -24.86
CA GLU A 74 9.80 -84.58 -25.02
C GLU A 74 8.55 -83.70 -24.96
N LEU A 75 8.56 -82.70 -24.06
CA LEU A 75 7.51 -81.69 -23.97
C LEU A 75 7.48 -80.80 -25.23
N GLU A 76 8.65 -80.51 -25.83
CA GLU A 76 8.75 -79.88 -27.17
C GLU A 76 8.11 -80.76 -28.26
N TYR A 77 8.25 -82.09 -28.18
CA TYR A 77 7.68 -83.02 -29.17
C TYR A 77 6.15 -83.10 -29.08
N GLU A 78 5.58 -83.21 -27.88
CA GLU A 78 4.12 -83.32 -27.71
C GLU A 78 3.38 -81.99 -27.98
N PHE A 79 3.94 -80.82 -27.64
CA PHE A 79 3.35 -79.52 -28.03
C PHE A 79 3.21 -79.37 -29.56
N LEU A 80 4.14 -79.94 -30.33
CA LEU A 80 4.11 -79.90 -31.79
C LEU A 80 3.11 -80.91 -32.41
N ARG A 81 2.64 -81.88 -31.62
CA ARG A 81 1.72 -82.94 -32.07
C ARG A 81 0.25 -82.56 -31.95
N GLY A 82 -0.07 -81.54 -31.14
CA GLY A 82 -1.42 -81.08 -30.82
C GLY A 82 -2.18 -80.38 -31.96
N ARG A 83 -2.49 -81.08 -33.07
CA ARG A 83 -3.32 -80.56 -34.17
C ARG A 83 -4.43 -81.49 -34.69
N SER A 84 -5.06 -82.28 -33.81
CA SER A 84 -6.41 -82.81 -34.08
C SER A 84 -7.13 -83.35 -32.82
N GLY A 85 -8.13 -82.61 -32.32
CA GLY A 85 -9.23 -83.12 -31.49
C GLY A 85 -8.92 -83.71 -30.10
N LEU A 86 -9.56 -83.17 -29.05
CA LEU A 86 -9.56 -83.68 -27.67
C LEU A 86 -8.17 -83.89 -27.04
N VAL A 87 -7.58 -82.80 -26.54
CA VAL A 87 -6.70 -82.92 -25.36
C VAL A 87 -7.59 -83.26 -24.17
N THR A 88 -7.36 -84.42 -23.53
CA THR A 88 -8.05 -84.80 -22.30
C THR A 88 -7.47 -84.04 -21.10
N GLY A 89 -8.32 -83.66 -20.14
CA GLY A 89 -7.94 -82.79 -19.02
C GLY A 89 -6.72 -83.28 -18.23
N SER A 90 -6.62 -84.59 -18.00
CA SER A 90 -5.49 -85.21 -17.27
C SER A 90 -4.13 -85.06 -17.96
N LEU A 91 -4.08 -84.78 -19.26
CA LEU A 91 -2.81 -84.47 -19.94
C LEU A 91 -2.34 -83.05 -19.59
N LEU A 92 -3.27 -82.09 -19.52
CA LEU A 92 -2.97 -80.71 -19.12
C LEU A 92 -2.59 -80.62 -17.64
N GLU A 93 -3.32 -81.30 -16.76
CA GLU A 93 -2.99 -81.36 -15.32
C GLU A 93 -1.59 -81.96 -15.08
N GLY A 94 -1.22 -83.01 -15.81
CA GLY A 94 0.13 -83.58 -15.76
C GLY A 94 1.22 -82.65 -16.29
N LEU A 95 0.93 -81.89 -17.35
CA LEU A 95 1.84 -80.90 -17.92
C LEU A 95 2.02 -79.68 -17.01
N GLU A 96 0.95 -79.15 -16.42
CA GLU A 96 1.02 -78.07 -15.42
C GLU A 96 1.83 -78.50 -14.20
N GLY A 97 1.59 -79.72 -13.69
CA GLY A 97 2.37 -80.31 -12.61
C GLY A 97 3.86 -80.40 -12.94
N SER A 98 4.22 -80.96 -14.10
CA SER A 98 5.62 -81.09 -14.53
C SER A 98 6.29 -79.74 -14.80
N MET A 99 5.59 -78.79 -15.43
CA MET A 99 6.12 -77.46 -15.72
C MET A 99 6.24 -76.59 -14.46
N SER A 100 5.48 -76.85 -13.39
CA SER A 100 5.59 -76.09 -12.14
C SER A 100 7.02 -76.09 -11.58
N HIS A 101 7.69 -77.25 -11.64
CA HIS A 101 9.01 -77.50 -11.05
C HIS A 101 10.22 -77.03 -11.87
N TRP A 102 10.05 -76.65 -13.14
CA TRP A 102 11.17 -76.19 -13.98
C TRP A 102 11.67 -74.79 -13.57
N ASP A 103 12.95 -74.50 -13.79
CA ASP A 103 13.46 -73.13 -13.60
C ASP A 103 12.97 -72.18 -14.71
N THR A 104 13.07 -70.89 -14.45
CA THR A 104 12.68 -69.80 -15.35
C THR A 104 13.51 -69.81 -16.64
N GLU A 105 14.80 -70.21 -16.57
CA GLU A 105 15.65 -70.30 -17.75
C GLU A 105 15.23 -71.44 -18.70
N ASP A 106 14.89 -72.63 -18.18
CA ASP A 106 14.35 -73.74 -18.99
C ASP A 106 13.02 -73.38 -19.66
N LYS A 107 12.11 -72.74 -18.90
CA LYS A 107 10.82 -72.23 -19.39
C LYS A 107 11.01 -71.24 -20.55
N LEU A 108 11.96 -70.31 -20.43
CA LEU A 108 12.30 -69.35 -21.48
C LEU A 108 12.98 -70.03 -22.69
N LEU A 109 13.84 -71.03 -22.46
CA LEU A 109 14.52 -71.77 -23.53
C LEU A 109 13.52 -72.52 -24.42
N VAL A 110 12.53 -73.20 -23.84
CA VAL A 110 11.44 -73.84 -24.61
C VAL A 110 10.64 -72.81 -25.39
N PHE A 111 10.24 -71.71 -24.75
CA PHE A 111 9.51 -70.62 -25.41
C PHE A 111 10.25 -70.06 -26.63
N PHE A 112 11.56 -69.80 -26.52
CA PHE A 112 12.38 -69.31 -27.64
C PHE A 112 12.56 -70.34 -28.78
N ARG A 113 12.57 -71.65 -28.47
CA ARG A 113 12.57 -72.69 -29.51
C ARG A 113 11.22 -72.77 -30.22
N LEU A 114 10.12 -72.73 -29.47
CA LEU A 114 8.76 -72.73 -30.02
C LEU A 114 8.53 -71.52 -30.92
N LEU A 115 8.90 -70.30 -30.50
CA LEU A 115 8.80 -69.09 -31.35
C LEU A 115 9.47 -69.27 -32.72
N LYS A 116 10.72 -69.75 -32.74
CA LYS A 116 11.45 -70.04 -33.98
C LYS A 116 10.78 -71.09 -34.86
N ARG A 117 10.11 -72.08 -34.24
CA ARG A 117 9.41 -73.16 -34.92
C ARG A 117 8.01 -72.76 -35.42
N PHE A 118 7.41 -71.73 -34.82
CA PHE A 118 6.22 -71.05 -35.32
C PHE A 118 6.51 -70.01 -36.42
N GLY A 119 7.79 -69.78 -36.76
CA GLY A 119 8.22 -68.93 -37.88
C GLY A 119 8.88 -67.61 -37.48
N TYR A 120 8.90 -67.26 -36.19
CA TYR A 120 9.51 -66.02 -35.71
C TYR A 120 11.03 -66.14 -35.57
N SER A 121 11.77 -65.46 -36.44
CA SER A 121 13.25 -65.47 -36.45
C SER A 121 13.86 -64.91 -35.16
N SER A 122 13.14 -64.00 -34.49
CA SER A 122 13.56 -63.33 -33.26
C SER A 122 12.39 -63.01 -32.34
N LEU A 123 12.68 -62.77 -31.05
CA LEU A 123 11.71 -62.23 -30.09
C LEU A 123 11.14 -60.87 -30.55
N GLY A 124 11.96 -60.03 -31.20
CA GLY A 124 11.52 -58.73 -31.69
C GLY A 124 10.45 -58.81 -32.77
N GLU A 125 10.53 -59.81 -33.65
CA GLU A 125 9.54 -60.07 -34.70
C GLU A 125 8.21 -60.54 -34.10
N PHE A 126 8.27 -61.48 -33.15
CA PHE A 126 7.08 -61.92 -32.40
C PHE A 126 6.41 -60.77 -31.64
N LEU A 127 7.18 -59.92 -30.96
CA LEU A 127 6.63 -58.77 -30.23
C LEU A 127 6.08 -57.69 -31.18
N ALA A 128 6.66 -57.50 -32.35
CA ALA A 128 6.14 -56.58 -33.36
C ALA A 128 4.77 -57.02 -33.89
N ASP A 129 4.60 -58.32 -34.15
CA ASP A 129 3.30 -58.90 -34.51
C ASP A 129 2.30 -58.84 -33.37
N LEU A 130 2.71 -59.16 -32.12
CA LEU A 130 1.84 -59.20 -30.93
C LEU A 130 1.30 -57.82 -30.51
N PHE A 131 2.04 -56.75 -30.80
CA PHE A 131 1.57 -55.37 -30.61
C PHE A 131 1.01 -54.75 -31.91
N GLY A 132 0.72 -55.58 -32.91
CA GLY A 132 0.16 -55.19 -34.20
C GLY A 132 -1.32 -54.77 -34.15
N THR A 133 -1.79 -54.12 -35.21
CA THR A 133 -3.15 -53.55 -35.29
C THR A 133 -4.23 -54.53 -35.77
N ARG A 134 -3.96 -55.85 -35.79
CA ARG A 134 -4.75 -56.85 -36.54
C ARG A 134 -5.36 -58.00 -35.73
N HIS A 135 -5.33 -57.96 -34.39
CA HIS A 135 -5.94 -59.00 -33.56
C HIS A 135 -7.47 -58.84 -33.49
N LYS A 136 -8.20 -59.64 -34.28
CA LYS A 136 -9.69 -59.66 -34.30
C LYS A 136 -10.32 -61.05 -34.20
N GLU A 137 -9.60 -62.10 -34.56
CA GLU A 137 -10.18 -63.44 -34.78
C GLU A 137 -10.17 -64.32 -33.51
N HIS A 138 -9.19 -64.13 -32.62
CA HIS A 138 -9.05 -64.92 -31.39
C HIS A 138 -9.22 -64.04 -30.14
N ALA A 139 -10.33 -64.26 -29.42
CA ALA A 139 -10.69 -63.48 -28.24
C ALA A 139 -9.65 -63.58 -27.09
N GLU A 140 -8.98 -64.72 -26.93
CA GLU A 140 -7.96 -64.95 -25.91
C GLU A 140 -6.72 -64.05 -26.09
N VAL A 141 -6.25 -63.89 -27.32
CA VAL A 141 -5.14 -62.98 -27.66
C VAL A 141 -5.54 -61.54 -27.35
N VAL A 142 -6.73 -61.14 -27.78
CA VAL A 142 -7.27 -59.78 -27.54
C VAL A 142 -7.47 -59.53 -26.04
N HIS A 143 -7.96 -60.50 -25.28
CA HIS A 143 -8.18 -60.38 -23.83
C HIS A 143 -6.84 -60.27 -23.08
N SER A 144 -5.87 -61.14 -23.39
CA SER A 144 -4.56 -61.15 -22.75
C SER A 144 -3.77 -59.88 -23.03
N LEU A 145 -3.75 -59.44 -24.30
CA LEU A 145 -3.12 -58.18 -24.71
C LEU A 145 -3.80 -56.96 -24.06
N SER A 146 -5.14 -56.96 -24.00
CA SER A 146 -5.93 -55.91 -23.34
C SER A 146 -5.67 -55.88 -21.83
N ALA A 147 -5.57 -57.04 -21.16
CA ALA A 147 -5.26 -57.12 -19.73
C ALA A 147 -3.87 -56.57 -19.40
N PHE A 148 -2.85 -56.92 -20.20
CA PHE A 148 -1.49 -56.39 -20.08
C PHE A 148 -1.45 -54.87 -20.31
N LEU A 149 -1.97 -54.39 -21.45
CA LEU A 149 -1.95 -52.96 -21.80
C LEU A 149 -2.80 -52.10 -20.86
N ARG A 150 -3.85 -52.65 -20.24
CA ARG A 150 -4.66 -52.00 -19.19
C ARG A 150 -4.13 -52.25 -17.77
N GLN A 151 -2.87 -52.69 -17.62
CA GLN A 151 -2.16 -52.89 -16.35
C GLN A 151 -2.85 -53.82 -15.33
N ARG A 152 -3.71 -54.74 -15.79
CA ARG A 152 -4.41 -55.71 -14.91
C ARG A 152 -3.49 -56.83 -14.39
N SER A 153 -2.24 -56.85 -14.83
CA SER A 153 -1.19 -57.76 -14.40
C SER A 153 -0.61 -57.37 -13.02
N ARG A 154 0.07 -58.34 -12.38
CA ARG A 154 0.78 -58.14 -11.11
C ARG A 154 1.87 -57.06 -11.25
N VAL A 155 2.17 -56.37 -10.15
CA VAL A 155 3.31 -55.44 -10.08
C VAL A 155 4.61 -56.20 -10.35
N GLY A 156 5.48 -55.64 -11.17
CA GLY A 156 6.66 -56.29 -11.72
C GLY A 156 6.44 -56.98 -13.07
N THR A 157 5.21 -57.04 -13.60
CA THR A 157 4.89 -57.60 -14.92
C THR A 157 3.95 -56.72 -15.77
N ARG A 158 3.79 -55.43 -15.44
CA ARG A 158 3.03 -54.45 -16.25
C ARG A 158 3.92 -53.85 -17.36
N PRO A 159 3.35 -53.20 -18.39
CA PRO A 159 4.13 -52.65 -19.50
C PRO A 159 5.28 -51.73 -19.09
N ALA A 160 5.07 -50.87 -18.09
CA ALA A 160 6.12 -49.98 -17.56
C ALA A 160 7.25 -50.79 -16.90
N ASP A 161 6.91 -51.70 -15.99
CA ASP A 161 7.85 -52.58 -15.27
C ASP A 161 8.72 -53.42 -16.23
N ILE A 162 8.15 -53.85 -17.36
CA ILE A 162 8.88 -54.57 -18.41
C ILE A 162 9.84 -53.64 -19.15
N VAL A 163 9.43 -52.41 -19.49
CA VAL A 163 10.33 -51.40 -20.10
C VAL A 163 11.45 -50.98 -19.15
N GLU A 164 11.16 -50.87 -17.84
CA GLU A 164 12.19 -50.61 -16.82
C GLU A 164 13.19 -51.77 -16.70
N LYS A 165 12.70 -53.02 -16.67
CA LYS A 165 13.57 -54.21 -16.71
C LYS A 165 14.43 -54.23 -17.98
N MET A 166 13.87 -53.90 -19.14
CA MET A 166 14.63 -53.74 -20.39
C MET A 166 15.68 -52.62 -20.29
N PHE A 167 15.34 -51.48 -19.66
CA PHE A 167 16.23 -50.34 -19.52
C PHE A 167 17.41 -50.59 -18.57
N ASN A 168 17.17 -51.31 -17.46
CA ASN A 168 18.17 -51.61 -16.43
C ASN A 168 18.97 -52.90 -16.71
N HIS A 169 18.60 -53.70 -17.72
CA HIS A 169 19.30 -54.95 -18.03
C HIS A 169 20.74 -54.71 -18.53
N PRO A 170 21.76 -55.44 -18.02
CA PRO A 170 23.17 -55.20 -18.39
C PRO A 170 23.48 -55.28 -19.89
N GLN A 171 22.76 -56.13 -20.64
CA GLN A 171 22.94 -56.28 -22.09
C GLN A 171 22.29 -55.15 -22.91
N SER A 172 21.48 -54.29 -22.29
CA SER A 172 20.87 -53.14 -22.98
C SER A 172 21.83 -51.96 -23.13
N GLU A 173 23.00 -52.03 -22.48
CA GLU A 173 24.08 -51.05 -22.59
C GLU A 173 25.19 -51.54 -23.54
N ARG A 174 25.84 -50.61 -24.25
CA ARG A 174 27.01 -50.91 -25.09
C ARG A 174 28.26 -50.24 -24.53
N TYR A 175 29.37 -50.96 -24.53
CA TYR A 175 30.65 -50.53 -23.94
C TYR A 175 31.73 -50.33 -25.00
N HIS A 176 32.54 -49.28 -24.85
CA HIS A 176 33.76 -49.01 -25.61
C HIS A 176 34.90 -48.81 -24.61
N ASP A 177 36.05 -49.48 -24.80
CA ASP A 177 37.20 -49.45 -23.87
C ASP A 177 36.83 -49.68 -22.38
N ARG A 178 35.90 -50.62 -22.15
CA ARG A 178 35.31 -50.95 -20.83
C ARG A 178 34.54 -49.80 -20.14
N ARG A 179 34.26 -48.70 -20.85
CA ARG A 179 33.37 -47.61 -20.41
C ARG A 179 32.02 -47.73 -21.11
N PRO A 180 30.88 -47.48 -20.44
CA PRO A 180 29.60 -47.38 -21.14
C PRO A 180 29.65 -46.22 -22.15
N LEU A 181 29.04 -46.39 -23.32
CA LEU A 181 28.98 -45.34 -24.33
C LEU A 181 28.19 -44.14 -23.81
N CYS A 182 28.90 -43.05 -23.52
CA CYS A 182 28.30 -41.81 -23.01
C CYS A 182 27.22 -41.31 -23.97
N TYR A 183 25.97 -41.26 -23.51
CA TYR A 183 24.84 -40.94 -24.36
C TYR A 183 24.76 -39.44 -24.65
N VAL A 184 25.18 -39.06 -25.85
CA VAL A 184 24.91 -37.74 -26.42
C VAL A 184 23.58 -37.82 -27.18
N PHE A 185 22.54 -37.14 -26.70
CA PHE A 185 21.22 -37.06 -27.35
C PHE A 185 21.34 -36.55 -28.80
N PRO A 186 21.25 -37.40 -29.85
CA PRO A 186 21.60 -36.97 -31.21
C PRO A 186 20.45 -36.22 -31.89
N GLN A 187 19.22 -36.51 -31.48
CA GLN A 187 17.99 -36.04 -32.14
C GLN A 187 17.29 -34.92 -31.36
N VAL A 188 18.02 -34.16 -30.53
CA VAL A 188 17.49 -32.93 -29.91
C VAL A 188 16.86 -32.03 -30.99
N PRO A 189 15.61 -31.56 -30.82
CA PRO A 189 14.93 -30.71 -31.80
C PRO A 189 15.75 -29.47 -32.17
N ARG A 190 15.67 -29.04 -33.42
CA ARG A 190 16.53 -27.95 -33.95
C ARG A 190 16.46 -26.65 -33.12
N TYR A 191 15.31 -26.34 -32.54
CA TYR A 191 15.12 -25.17 -31.67
C TYR A 191 15.89 -25.24 -30.34
N ALA A 192 16.11 -26.45 -29.80
CA ALA A 192 16.73 -26.69 -28.50
C ALA A 192 18.26 -26.91 -28.56
N ARG A 193 18.86 -26.92 -29.76
CA ARG A 193 20.32 -27.07 -29.96
C ARG A 193 21.09 -25.83 -29.46
N GLY A 194 22.42 -25.93 -29.34
CA GLY A 194 23.28 -24.77 -29.08
C GLY A 194 23.22 -23.72 -30.21
N PRO A 195 23.53 -22.44 -29.97
CA PRO A 195 23.23 -21.33 -30.90
C PRO A 195 23.70 -21.56 -32.35
N GLU A 196 24.96 -21.94 -32.56
CA GLU A 196 25.50 -22.21 -33.92
C GLU A 196 24.73 -23.32 -34.65
N ALA A 197 24.32 -24.36 -33.90
CA ALA A 197 23.64 -25.54 -34.42
C ALA A 197 22.13 -25.33 -34.65
N ARG A 198 21.57 -24.18 -34.25
CA ARG A 198 20.20 -23.77 -34.64
C ARG A 198 20.19 -23.28 -36.09
N TYR A 199 21.12 -22.39 -36.44
CA TYR A 199 21.06 -21.63 -37.69
C TYR A 199 21.81 -22.26 -38.87
N ARG A 200 22.86 -23.06 -38.64
CA ARG A 200 23.55 -23.77 -39.73
C ARG A 200 22.59 -24.62 -40.58
N PRO A 201 22.76 -24.71 -41.91
CA PRO A 201 22.11 -25.72 -42.75
C PRO A 201 22.40 -27.13 -42.20
N GLY A 202 21.40 -28.01 -42.24
CA GLY A 202 21.50 -29.32 -41.61
C GLY A 202 22.42 -30.27 -42.38
N THR A 203 23.66 -30.44 -41.93
CA THR A 203 24.45 -31.62 -42.28
C THR A 203 23.79 -32.87 -41.69
N VAL A 204 23.58 -33.90 -42.52
CA VAL A 204 23.06 -35.19 -42.07
C VAL A 204 24.16 -35.92 -41.31
N THR A 205 24.20 -35.72 -40.00
CA THR A 205 24.96 -36.60 -39.09
C THR A 205 24.35 -37.99 -39.17
N SER A 206 25.11 -38.97 -39.66
CA SER A 206 24.76 -40.39 -39.59
C SER A 206 24.33 -40.75 -38.17
N THR A 207 23.16 -41.38 -38.01
CA THR A 207 22.70 -41.86 -36.71
C THR A 207 23.73 -42.85 -36.15
N PRO A 208 24.36 -42.58 -35.00
CA PRO A 208 25.25 -43.55 -34.36
C PRO A 208 24.42 -44.76 -33.91
N GLU A 209 25.02 -45.95 -33.89
CA GLU A 209 24.36 -47.15 -33.37
C GLU A 209 24.08 -47.01 -31.86
N LEU A 210 22.85 -46.64 -31.51
CA LEU A 210 22.42 -46.51 -30.14
C LEU A 210 22.29 -47.88 -29.46
N SER A 211 22.65 -47.95 -28.18
CA SER A 211 22.28 -49.08 -27.32
C SER A 211 20.75 -49.14 -27.15
N ALA A 212 20.22 -50.28 -26.72
CA ALA A 212 18.78 -50.41 -26.47
C ALA A 212 18.33 -49.39 -25.40
N ARG A 213 19.15 -49.22 -24.36
CA ARG A 213 18.99 -48.21 -23.31
C ARG A 213 18.95 -46.78 -23.87
N ASN A 214 19.90 -46.42 -24.72
CA ASN A 214 19.98 -45.09 -25.33
C ASN A 214 18.82 -44.82 -26.31
N SER A 215 18.31 -45.86 -26.97
CA SER A 215 17.11 -45.79 -27.82
C SER A 215 15.85 -45.53 -26.99
N ILE A 216 15.73 -46.18 -25.81
CA ILE A 216 14.65 -45.92 -24.85
C ILE A 216 14.72 -44.48 -24.31
N LEU A 217 15.92 -43.94 -24.02
CA LEU A 217 16.09 -42.53 -23.64
C LEU A 217 15.69 -41.54 -24.76
N GLN A 218 16.00 -41.85 -26.02
CA GLN A 218 15.57 -41.00 -27.13
C GLN A 218 14.06 -41.03 -27.32
N TRP A 219 13.43 -42.20 -27.14
CA TRP A 219 11.98 -42.37 -27.18
C TRP A 219 11.28 -41.64 -26.03
N SER A 220 11.78 -41.78 -24.79
CA SER A 220 11.16 -41.15 -23.62
C SER A 220 11.25 -39.62 -23.69
N LEU A 221 12.39 -39.06 -24.13
CA LEU A 221 12.50 -37.63 -24.43
C LEU A 221 11.48 -37.18 -25.50
N ASN A 222 11.34 -37.95 -26.58
CA ASN A 222 10.41 -37.63 -27.68
C ASN A 222 8.93 -37.78 -27.27
N ALA A 223 8.62 -38.60 -26.26
CA ALA A 223 7.29 -38.68 -25.65
C ALA A 223 7.05 -37.52 -24.68
N LEU A 224 8.03 -37.21 -23.83
CA LEU A 224 7.98 -36.13 -22.85
C LEU A 224 7.76 -34.76 -23.49
N LEU A 225 8.51 -34.45 -24.57
CA LEU A 225 8.35 -33.20 -25.32
C LEU A 225 6.93 -33.03 -25.88
N LYS A 226 6.29 -34.12 -26.35
CA LYS A 226 4.91 -34.08 -26.86
C LYS A 226 3.88 -33.84 -25.75
N GLU A 227 4.15 -34.23 -24.50
CA GLU A 227 3.26 -33.89 -23.39
C GLU A 227 3.48 -32.45 -22.93
N ILE A 228 4.72 -31.95 -22.89
CA ILE A 228 5.01 -30.53 -22.62
C ILE A 228 4.33 -29.61 -23.67
N ASP A 229 4.27 -30.02 -24.94
CA ASP A 229 3.51 -29.30 -25.97
C ASP A 229 1.99 -29.29 -25.68
N ARG A 230 1.42 -30.41 -25.22
CA ARG A 230 0.00 -30.52 -24.81
C ARG A 230 -0.31 -29.69 -23.56
N GLU A 231 0.54 -29.74 -22.55
CA GLU A 231 0.43 -28.94 -21.33
C GLU A 231 0.55 -27.43 -21.64
N THR A 232 1.43 -27.05 -22.57
CA THR A 232 1.50 -25.68 -23.08
C THR A 232 0.20 -25.27 -23.77
N ALA A 233 -0.42 -26.16 -24.54
CA ALA A 233 -1.72 -25.92 -25.17
C ALA A 233 -2.91 -25.92 -24.18
N ARG A 234 -2.82 -26.66 -23.07
CA ARG A 234 -3.78 -26.64 -21.95
C ARG A 234 -3.71 -25.30 -21.21
N LEU A 235 -2.52 -24.91 -20.74
CA LEU A 235 -2.29 -23.63 -20.05
C LEU A 235 -2.77 -22.43 -20.87
N ARG A 236 -2.53 -22.42 -22.18
CA ARG A 236 -3.00 -21.37 -23.10
C ARG A 236 -4.55 -21.24 -23.16
N LYS A 237 -5.27 -22.32 -22.87
CA LYS A 237 -6.75 -22.38 -22.90
C LYS A 237 -7.40 -22.30 -21.52
N SER A 238 -6.60 -22.24 -20.44
CA SER A 238 -7.11 -22.16 -19.07
C SER A 238 -7.78 -20.81 -18.84
N VAL A 239 -9.11 -20.82 -18.66
CA VAL A 239 -9.89 -19.63 -18.32
C VAL A 239 -9.54 -19.18 -16.90
N ASP A 240 -9.58 -20.11 -15.94
CA ASP A 240 -9.18 -19.93 -14.53
C ASP A 240 -7.79 -19.27 -14.41
N GLY A 241 -6.85 -19.69 -15.26
CA GLY A 241 -5.47 -19.21 -15.24
C GLY A 241 -5.34 -17.72 -15.55
N GLN A 242 -6.19 -17.17 -16.44
CA GLN A 242 -6.08 -15.80 -16.97
C GLN A 242 -4.69 -15.45 -17.54
N PHE A 243 -3.92 -16.47 -17.94
CA PHE A 243 -2.54 -16.33 -18.46
C PHE A 243 -2.50 -15.62 -19.81
N THR A 244 -3.61 -15.65 -20.56
CA THR A 244 -3.79 -14.99 -21.84
C THR A 244 -4.87 -13.94 -21.75
N LEU A 245 -4.55 -12.72 -22.19
CA LEU A 245 -5.58 -11.80 -22.64
C LEU A 245 -6.14 -12.36 -23.95
N GLY A 246 -7.41 -12.77 -23.93
CA GLY A 246 -8.15 -13.19 -25.13
C GLY A 246 -8.32 -12.04 -26.12
N SER A 247 -8.89 -12.32 -27.30
CA SER A 247 -9.28 -11.26 -28.25
C SER A 247 -10.28 -10.28 -27.62
N ASP A 248 -11.14 -10.80 -26.73
CA ASP A 248 -12.31 -10.12 -26.19
C ASP A 248 -12.09 -9.70 -24.72
N CYS A 249 -10.88 -9.94 -24.17
CA CYS A 249 -10.52 -9.68 -22.79
C CYS A 249 -9.48 -8.55 -22.72
N HIS A 250 -9.96 -7.36 -22.41
CA HIS A 250 -9.11 -6.17 -22.22
C HIS A 250 -8.43 -6.19 -20.84
N LEU A 251 -7.38 -5.39 -20.69
CA LEU A 251 -6.66 -5.26 -19.42
C LEU A 251 -7.37 -4.21 -18.57
N SER A 252 -8.06 -4.64 -17.50
CA SER A 252 -8.69 -3.76 -16.51
C SER A 252 -7.86 -3.69 -15.22
N TRP A 253 -8.16 -2.69 -14.36
CA TRP A 253 -7.53 -2.59 -13.05
C TRP A 253 -7.89 -3.76 -12.14
N ASP A 254 -9.13 -4.27 -12.19
CA ASP A 254 -9.53 -5.44 -11.40
C ASP A 254 -8.72 -6.70 -11.76
N LEU A 255 -8.38 -6.90 -13.04
CA LEU A 255 -7.54 -8.02 -13.47
C LEU A 255 -6.08 -7.88 -12.98
N ILE A 256 -5.57 -6.66 -12.88
CA ILE A 256 -4.24 -6.38 -12.31
C ILE A 256 -4.25 -6.60 -10.80
N LEU A 257 -5.27 -6.11 -10.10
CA LEU A 257 -5.38 -6.10 -8.65
C LEU A 257 -5.89 -7.42 -8.04
N SER A 258 -6.47 -8.31 -8.85
CA SER A 258 -6.86 -9.68 -8.42
C SER A 258 -5.74 -10.71 -8.59
N TRP A 259 -4.63 -10.37 -9.25
CA TRP A 259 -3.54 -11.32 -9.47
C TRP A 259 -2.85 -11.73 -8.16
N LYS A 260 -2.74 -13.05 -7.89
CA LYS A 260 -1.86 -13.63 -6.86
C LYS A 260 -0.96 -14.69 -7.48
N THR A 261 0.28 -14.78 -7.02
CA THR A 261 1.26 -15.71 -7.59
C THR A 261 1.02 -17.14 -7.10
N SER A 262 0.67 -17.32 -5.83
CA SER A 262 0.18 -18.56 -5.20
C SER A 262 -0.95 -19.26 -5.98
N GLU A 263 -2.01 -18.54 -6.34
CA GLU A 263 -3.13 -19.11 -7.12
C GLU A 263 -2.68 -19.61 -8.51
N LYS A 264 -1.76 -18.89 -9.16
CA LYS A 264 -1.23 -19.28 -10.47
C LYS A 264 -0.29 -20.49 -10.37
N GLU A 265 0.36 -20.71 -9.22
CA GLU A 265 1.14 -21.92 -8.94
C GLU A 265 0.27 -23.17 -8.97
N VAL A 266 -0.85 -23.16 -8.23
CA VAL A 266 -1.81 -24.28 -8.16
C VAL A 266 -2.36 -24.63 -9.55
N ILE A 267 -2.72 -23.62 -10.35
CA ILE A 267 -3.22 -23.84 -11.71
C ILE A 267 -2.12 -24.40 -12.63
N ILE A 268 -0.87 -23.96 -12.52
CA ILE A 268 0.25 -24.51 -13.30
C ILE A 268 0.53 -25.97 -12.89
N ALA A 269 0.49 -26.30 -11.60
CA ALA A 269 0.65 -27.66 -11.11
C ALA A 269 -0.49 -28.60 -11.58
N ARG A 270 -1.74 -28.10 -11.62
CA ARG A 270 -2.92 -28.84 -12.09
C ARG A 270 -2.94 -29.06 -13.61
N GLU A 271 -2.72 -28.00 -14.38
CA GLU A 271 -2.87 -28.02 -15.85
C GLU A 271 -1.61 -28.49 -16.60
N ALA A 272 -0.44 -28.39 -15.96
CA ALA A 272 0.86 -28.75 -16.53
C ALA A 272 1.77 -29.50 -15.53
N PRO A 273 1.31 -30.60 -14.90
CA PRO A 273 2.04 -31.29 -13.84
C PRO A 273 3.42 -31.79 -14.25
N VAL A 274 3.61 -32.24 -15.50
CA VAL A 274 4.91 -32.74 -15.98
C VAL A 274 5.90 -31.59 -16.13
N THR A 275 5.48 -30.48 -16.76
CA THR A 275 6.27 -29.25 -16.88
C THR A 275 6.59 -28.66 -15.51
N TYR A 276 5.62 -28.63 -14.59
CA TYR A 276 5.79 -28.16 -13.22
C TYR A 276 6.81 -29.01 -12.45
N ALA A 277 6.67 -30.34 -12.48
CA ALA A 277 7.61 -31.26 -11.84
C ALA A 277 9.05 -31.15 -12.37
N ILE A 278 9.23 -30.95 -13.68
CA ILE A 278 10.55 -30.69 -14.27
C ILE A 278 11.16 -29.38 -13.75
N LEU A 279 10.39 -28.29 -13.73
CA LEU A 279 10.88 -27.00 -13.26
C LEU A 279 11.16 -27.03 -11.75
N CYS A 280 10.33 -27.68 -10.94
CA CYS A 280 10.58 -27.92 -9.52
C CYS A 280 11.83 -28.80 -9.29
N THR A 281 12.08 -29.79 -10.15
CA THR A 281 13.30 -30.63 -10.11
C THR A 281 14.57 -29.82 -10.36
N LEU A 282 14.48 -28.73 -11.13
CA LEU A 282 15.59 -27.79 -11.36
C LEU A 282 15.75 -26.77 -10.22
N SER A 283 14.63 -26.30 -9.63
CA SER A 283 14.63 -25.25 -8.60
C SER A 283 14.83 -25.75 -7.16
N VAL A 284 14.48 -27.00 -6.86
CA VAL A 284 14.58 -27.60 -5.51
C VAL A 284 15.77 -28.55 -5.42
N SER A 285 16.64 -28.33 -4.44
CA SER A 285 17.85 -29.16 -4.24
C SER A 285 17.51 -30.62 -3.90
N GLY A 286 18.39 -31.55 -4.29
CA GLY A 286 18.21 -32.98 -4.02
C GLY A 286 17.93 -33.31 -2.54
N PRO A 287 18.73 -32.83 -1.57
CA PRO A 287 18.49 -33.09 -0.15
C PRO A 287 17.19 -32.51 0.42
N VAL A 288 16.57 -31.52 -0.25
CA VAL A 288 15.24 -31.00 0.12
C VAL A 288 14.14 -31.87 -0.46
N ARG A 289 14.30 -32.39 -1.69
CA ARG A 289 13.38 -33.40 -2.26
C ARG A 289 13.34 -34.66 -1.40
N THR A 290 14.48 -35.27 -1.12
CA THR A 290 14.55 -36.46 -0.26
C THR A 290 13.88 -36.24 1.09
N LYS A 291 14.05 -35.07 1.73
CA LYS A 291 13.34 -34.76 2.98
C LYS A 291 11.82 -34.65 2.87
N LEU A 292 11.29 -34.19 1.73
CA LEU A 292 9.85 -34.13 1.47
C LEU A 292 9.31 -35.55 1.20
N ASP A 293 10.08 -36.36 0.47
CA ASP A 293 9.79 -37.78 0.23
C ASP A 293 9.83 -38.59 1.55
N ASP A 294 10.82 -38.34 2.42
CA ASP A 294 10.98 -38.97 3.75
C ASP A 294 9.85 -38.60 4.73
N THR A 295 9.16 -37.47 4.54
CA THR A 295 7.99 -37.07 5.35
C THR A 295 6.67 -37.69 4.90
N TYR A 296 6.67 -38.51 3.84
CA TYR A 296 5.48 -39.17 3.33
C TYR A 296 5.37 -40.61 3.86
N ASP A 297 4.45 -40.86 4.79
CA ASP A 297 4.11 -42.23 5.24
C ASP A 297 3.04 -42.85 4.30
N PRO A 298 3.38 -43.86 3.47
CA PRO A 298 2.44 -44.48 2.54
C PRO A 298 1.39 -45.38 3.22
N LEU A 299 1.38 -45.50 4.56
CA LEU A 299 0.41 -46.30 5.31
C LEU A 299 -0.78 -45.50 5.87
N GLN A 300 -0.82 -44.17 5.75
CA GLN A 300 -2.04 -43.40 6.00
C GLN A 300 -2.92 -43.33 4.74
N PRO A 301 -4.17 -43.82 4.78
CA PRO A 301 -5.10 -43.68 3.66
C PRO A 301 -5.60 -42.24 3.55
N MET A 302 -5.39 -41.60 2.40
CA MET A 302 -6.03 -40.32 2.07
C MET A 302 -7.55 -40.51 1.91
N ASN A 303 -8.32 -40.09 2.92
CA ASN A 303 -9.78 -40.01 2.85
C ASN A 303 -10.26 -38.75 2.09
N ASP A 304 -9.61 -38.40 0.98
CA ASP A 304 -10.08 -37.37 0.05
C ASP A 304 -11.13 -37.99 -0.89
N VAL A 305 -12.39 -37.95 -0.44
CA VAL A 305 -13.53 -38.45 -1.22
C VAL A 305 -13.80 -37.52 -2.40
N LEU A 306 -13.32 -37.88 -3.59
CA LEU A 306 -13.86 -37.40 -4.86
C LEU A 306 -15.35 -37.81 -4.95
N PRO A 307 -16.30 -36.85 -5.05
CA PRO A 307 -17.71 -37.19 -5.12
C PRO A 307 -18.04 -37.95 -6.42
N SER A 308 -18.64 -39.14 -6.31
CA SER A 308 -19.22 -39.82 -7.47
C SER A 308 -20.47 -39.05 -7.95
N PRO A 309 -20.69 -38.88 -9.27
CA PRO A 309 -21.90 -38.25 -9.82
C PRO A 309 -23.22 -38.99 -9.51
N GLU A 310 -23.15 -40.17 -8.91
CA GLU A 310 -24.28 -41.11 -8.75
C GLU A 310 -25.04 -40.94 -7.42
N ALA A 311 -24.65 -39.98 -6.56
CA ALA A 311 -25.28 -39.72 -5.26
C ALA A 311 -26.52 -38.80 -5.31
N PHE A 312 -27.16 -38.65 -6.47
CA PHE A 312 -28.48 -38.01 -6.57
C PHE A 312 -29.59 -39.04 -6.30
N HIS A 313 -30.49 -38.72 -5.37
CA HIS A 313 -31.65 -39.50 -4.89
C HIS A 313 -31.38 -40.65 -3.90
N ALA A 314 -31.42 -40.34 -2.61
CA ALA A 314 -32.32 -40.99 -1.64
C ALA A 314 -32.43 -40.13 -0.35
N ASN A 315 -33.65 -39.98 0.18
CA ASN A 315 -34.05 -39.69 1.59
C ASN A 315 -33.30 -38.54 2.31
N LEU A 316 -33.90 -37.41 2.73
CA LEU A 316 -35.17 -37.20 3.46
C LEU A 316 -35.34 -38.13 4.67
N GLU A 317 -34.90 -37.67 5.85
CA GLU A 317 -35.77 -37.36 7.02
C GLU A 317 -34.95 -36.58 8.09
N GLU A 318 -35.57 -36.27 9.24
CA GLU A 318 -35.23 -35.11 10.10
C GLU A 318 -34.37 -35.49 11.34
N ASP A 319 -33.47 -34.59 11.79
CA ASP A 319 -33.36 -34.15 13.20
C ASP A 319 -32.29 -33.03 13.40
N GLU A 320 -32.40 -32.23 14.48
CA GLU A 320 -31.58 -31.04 14.75
C GLU A 320 -30.35 -31.27 15.69
N PRO A 321 -29.38 -30.32 15.74
CA PRO A 321 -28.03 -30.61 16.25
C PRO A 321 -27.81 -30.36 17.75
N SER A 322 -26.90 -31.15 18.33
CA SER A 322 -26.12 -30.76 19.52
C SER A 322 -24.63 -30.97 19.24
N GLY A 323 -23.78 -30.02 19.61
CA GLY A 323 -22.41 -29.94 19.09
C GLY A 323 -21.32 -30.25 20.11
N GLU A 324 -20.52 -31.28 19.83
CA GLU A 324 -19.16 -31.41 20.37
C GLU A 324 -18.16 -31.28 19.21
N VAL A 325 -17.35 -30.22 19.23
CA VAL A 325 -16.30 -29.99 18.22
C VAL A 325 -15.05 -30.75 18.64
N LEU A 326 -14.81 -31.91 18.02
CA LEU A 326 -13.50 -32.56 18.09
C LEU A 326 -12.44 -31.62 17.48
N PRO A 327 -11.27 -31.43 18.13
CA PRO A 327 -10.28 -30.48 17.67
C PRO A 327 -9.63 -30.98 16.37
N SER A 328 -9.93 -30.31 15.27
CA SER A 328 -9.17 -30.44 14.03
C SER A 328 -7.72 -30.01 14.31
N SER A 329 -6.80 -30.97 14.24
CA SER A 329 -5.37 -30.64 14.24
C SER A 329 -5.08 -29.79 13.00
N PRO A 330 -4.54 -28.57 13.13
CA PRO A 330 -4.34 -27.71 11.98
C PRO A 330 -3.33 -28.35 11.03
N LEU A 331 -3.63 -28.29 9.73
CA LEU A 331 -2.64 -28.53 8.69
C LEU A 331 -1.43 -27.61 8.95
N PRO A 332 -0.18 -28.09 8.82
CA PRO A 332 0.99 -27.25 9.00
C PRO A 332 0.98 -26.14 7.93
N ASP A 333 0.78 -24.90 8.39
CA ASP A 333 0.74 -23.73 7.52
C ASP A 333 2.09 -23.54 6.83
N ALA A 334 2.06 -23.34 5.51
CA ALA A 334 3.25 -23.09 4.70
C ALA A 334 4.03 -21.85 5.15
N SER A 335 3.42 -20.96 5.94
CA SER A 335 4.07 -19.78 6.53
C SER A 335 5.22 -20.10 7.51
N ASP A 336 5.26 -21.30 8.09
CA ASP A 336 6.31 -21.67 9.07
C ASP A 336 7.69 -21.86 8.42
N MET A 337 7.73 -22.24 7.13
CA MET A 337 8.97 -22.24 6.34
C MET A 337 9.30 -20.82 5.85
N LYS A 338 9.92 -20.01 6.72
CA LYS A 338 10.41 -18.63 6.46
C LYS A 338 11.59 -18.56 5.47
N LEU A 339 11.40 -19.13 4.29
CA LEU A 339 12.33 -19.11 3.16
C LEU A 339 12.39 -17.70 2.55
N ARG A 340 13.51 -17.00 2.73
CA ARG A 340 13.79 -15.69 2.08
C ARG A 340 13.75 -15.71 0.54
N ARG A 341 13.61 -16.88 -0.08
CA ARG A 341 13.42 -17.11 -1.52
C ARG A 341 12.51 -18.33 -1.70
N ASN A 342 11.31 -18.15 -2.22
CA ASN A 342 10.43 -19.26 -2.59
C ASN A 342 10.90 -19.84 -3.96
N PRO A 343 11.31 -21.12 -4.05
CA PRO A 343 11.73 -21.73 -5.32
C PRO A 343 10.56 -21.99 -6.28
N TYR A 344 9.34 -22.16 -5.77
CA TYR A 344 8.15 -22.42 -6.58
C TYR A 344 7.67 -21.17 -7.31
N TYR A 345 7.79 -19.97 -6.72
CA TYR A 345 7.56 -18.71 -7.45
C TYR A 345 8.57 -18.49 -8.58
N ALA A 346 9.82 -18.98 -8.44
CA ALA A 346 10.77 -18.97 -9.55
C ALA A 346 10.33 -19.92 -10.69
N VAL A 347 9.69 -21.05 -10.38
CA VAL A 347 9.05 -21.94 -11.36
C VAL A 347 7.89 -21.24 -12.08
N VAL A 348 6.99 -20.60 -11.33
CA VAL A 348 5.84 -19.85 -11.87
C VAL A 348 6.29 -18.72 -12.80
N ILE A 349 7.18 -17.84 -12.33
CA ILE A 349 7.67 -16.69 -13.13
C ILE A 349 8.43 -17.17 -14.38
N THR A 350 9.26 -18.20 -14.26
CA THR A 350 9.94 -18.82 -15.42
C THR A 350 8.92 -19.35 -16.43
N ARG A 351 7.84 -19.99 -15.97
CA ARG A 351 6.82 -20.54 -16.84
C ARG A 351 5.98 -19.44 -17.52
N LEU A 352 5.63 -18.37 -16.81
CA LEU A 352 4.92 -17.21 -17.36
C LEU A 352 5.75 -16.51 -18.45
N ALA A 353 7.05 -16.31 -18.23
CA ALA A 353 7.96 -15.75 -19.24
C ALA A 353 8.07 -16.66 -20.48
N GLN A 354 8.16 -17.99 -20.30
CA GLN A 354 8.12 -18.95 -21.41
C GLN A 354 6.81 -18.88 -22.21
N LEU A 355 5.65 -18.80 -21.53
CA LEU A 355 4.34 -18.71 -22.17
C LEU A 355 4.23 -17.44 -23.03
N TYR A 356 4.68 -16.28 -22.53
CA TYR A 356 4.73 -15.03 -23.29
C TYR A 356 5.65 -15.13 -24.51
N MET A 357 6.85 -15.72 -24.35
CA MET A 357 7.80 -15.90 -25.45
C MET A 357 7.30 -16.88 -26.51
N SER A 358 6.51 -17.90 -26.14
CA SER A 358 5.82 -18.76 -27.12
C SER A 358 4.63 -18.09 -27.81
N HIS A 359 3.88 -17.25 -27.07
CA HIS A 359 2.63 -16.65 -27.51
C HIS A 359 2.49 -15.23 -26.96
N LYS A 360 2.67 -14.22 -27.82
CA LYS A 360 2.63 -12.79 -27.44
C LYS A 360 1.31 -12.31 -26.80
N MET A 361 0.22 -13.07 -26.94
CA MET A 361 -1.06 -12.81 -26.28
C MET A 361 -1.06 -13.20 -24.78
N SER A 362 -0.16 -14.09 -24.35
CA SER A 362 0.04 -14.53 -22.96
C SER A 362 0.71 -13.44 -22.11
N SER A 363 0.04 -12.29 -22.00
CA SER A 363 0.65 -11.00 -21.70
C SER A 363 0.22 -10.39 -20.36
N THR A 364 -0.63 -11.06 -19.58
CA THR A 364 -1.16 -10.54 -18.30
C THR A 364 -0.04 -10.19 -17.32
N PHE A 365 0.78 -11.18 -16.92
CA PHE A 365 1.93 -10.96 -16.02
C PHE A 365 2.96 -9.94 -16.56
N PRO A 366 3.45 -10.06 -17.82
CA PRO A 366 4.35 -9.05 -18.38
C PRO A 366 3.75 -7.64 -18.49
N SER A 367 2.42 -7.50 -18.56
CA SER A 367 1.73 -6.20 -18.54
C SER A 367 1.70 -5.61 -17.13
N ILE A 368 1.44 -6.43 -16.10
CA ILE A 368 1.52 -6.00 -14.68
C ILE A 368 2.93 -5.48 -14.39
N ILE A 369 3.98 -6.23 -14.75
CA ILE A 369 5.37 -5.78 -14.59
C ILE A 369 5.64 -4.49 -15.39
N GLY A 370 5.12 -4.36 -16.61
CA GLY A 370 5.27 -3.14 -17.41
C GLY A 370 4.65 -1.90 -16.74
N VAL A 371 3.43 -2.03 -16.22
CA VAL A 371 2.73 -0.94 -15.48
C VAL A 371 3.49 -0.57 -14.22
N VAL A 372 3.99 -1.55 -13.45
CA VAL A 372 4.82 -1.31 -12.27
C VAL A 372 6.11 -0.58 -12.65
N LEU A 373 6.86 -1.06 -13.63
CA LEU A 373 8.08 -0.38 -14.12
C LEU A 373 7.81 1.06 -14.56
N PHE A 374 6.63 1.35 -15.11
CA PHE A 374 6.22 2.71 -15.46
C PHE A 374 5.98 3.58 -14.23
N MET A 375 5.29 3.07 -13.20
CA MET A 375 5.11 3.75 -11.91
C MET A 375 6.46 4.00 -11.20
N CYS A 376 7.39 3.04 -11.26
CA CYS A 376 8.76 3.18 -10.76
C CYS A 376 9.64 4.14 -11.59
N ARG A 377 9.09 4.80 -12.63
CA ARG A 377 9.82 5.67 -13.59
C ARG A 377 11.03 4.96 -14.23
N ALA A 378 10.97 3.63 -14.36
CA ALA A 378 12.12 2.81 -14.75
C ALA A 378 12.66 3.21 -16.13
N ASN A 379 13.99 3.26 -16.26
CA ASN A 379 14.64 3.64 -17.51
C ASN A 379 14.19 2.72 -18.67
N LYS A 380 13.99 3.28 -19.86
CA LYS A 380 13.54 2.54 -21.06
C LYS A 380 14.45 1.35 -21.41
N ASN A 381 15.72 1.39 -21.03
CA ASN A 381 16.64 0.26 -21.18
C ASN A 381 16.22 -0.96 -20.34
N ILE A 382 15.63 -0.76 -19.15
CA ILE A 382 15.11 -1.84 -18.30
C ILE A 382 13.93 -2.52 -18.99
N PHE A 383 12.97 -1.75 -19.52
CA PHE A 383 11.88 -2.29 -20.35
C PHE A 383 12.38 -3.09 -21.55
N ASN A 384 13.41 -2.58 -22.26
CA ASN A 384 14.00 -3.28 -23.41
C ASN A 384 14.63 -4.63 -22.98
N ILE A 385 15.43 -4.64 -21.92
CA ILE A 385 16.05 -5.88 -21.39
C ILE A 385 14.96 -6.85 -20.92
N PHE A 386 14.01 -6.41 -20.09
CA PHE A 386 13.00 -7.29 -19.50
C PHE A 386 12.01 -7.83 -20.54
N SER A 387 11.73 -7.09 -21.62
CA SER A 387 10.90 -7.60 -22.72
C SER A 387 11.63 -8.57 -23.65
N HIS A 388 12.94 -8.45 -23.82
CA HIS A 388 13.75 -9.51 -24.46
C HIS A 388 13.89 -10.77 -23.58
N LEU A 389 13.76 -10.65 -22.26
CA LEU A 389 13.72 -11.78 -21.31
C LEU A 389 12.30 -12.35 -21.08
N GLY A 390 11.26 -11.71 -21.63
CA GLY A 390 9.86 -12.11 -21.43
C GLY A 390 9.27 -11.81 -20.05
N LEU A 391 9.95 -10.99 -19.23
CA LEU A 391 9.52 -10.58 -17.89
C LEU A 391 8.59 -9.36 -17.90
N SER A 392 8.64 -8.55 -18.95
CA SER A 392 7.84 -7.33 -19.12
C SER A 392 7.36 -7.19 -20.57
N ILE A 393 6.28 -6.45 -20.82
CA ILE A 393 6.03 -5.87 -22.15
C ILE A 393 7.01 -4.71 -22.42
N ALA A 394 7.17 -4.31 -23.68
CA ALA A 394 7.99 -3.16 -24.06
C ALA A 394 7.35 -1.83 -23.58
N HIS A 395 8.16 -0.77 -23.41
CA HIS A 395 7.65 0.54 -22.96
C HIS A 395 6.56 1.09 -23.88
N SER A 396 6.68 0.97 -25.21
CA SER A 396 5.65 1.45 -26.15
C SER A 396 4.32 0.71 -25.92
N THR A 397 4.36 -0.61 -25.82
CA THR A 397 3.20 -1.46 -25.49
C THR A 397 2.63 -1.13 -24.10
N THR A 398 3.47 -0.73 -23.15
CA THR A 398 3.04 -0.30 -21.81
C THR A 398 2.17 0.95 -21.91
N ILE A 399 2.57 1.97 -22.68
CA ILE A 399 1.74 3.16 -22.88
C ILE A 399 0.42 2.80 -23.57
N THR A 400 0.43 1.92 -24.57
CA THR A 400 -0.82 1.41 -25.18
C THR A 400 -1.73 0.70 -24.17
N LYS A 401 -1.16 -0.05 -23.22
CA LYS A 401 -1.92 -0.69 -22.13
C LYS A 401 -2.45 0.29 -21.10
N LEU A 402 -1.73 1.38 -20.81
CA LEU A 402 -2.20 2.45 -19.94
C LEU A 402 -3.37 3.22 -20.57
N HIS A 403 -3.35 3.49 -21.89
CA HIS A 403 -4.54 4.02 -22.58
C HIS A 403 -5.74 3.07 -22.44
N GLN A 404 -5.57 1.76 -22.67
CA GLN A 404 -6.66 0.78 -22.47
C GLN A 404 -7.23 0.75 -21.04
N LEU A 405 -6.37 0.90 -20.03
CA LEU A 405 -6.78 1.01 -18.62
C LEU A 405 -7.50 2.33 -18.31
N ALA A 406 -7.11 3.43 -18.95
CA ALA A 406 -7.76 4.73 -18.80
C ALA A 406 -9.11 4.78 -19.51
N ASP A 407 -9.22 4.21 -20.72
CA ASP A 407 -10.47 4.05 -21.46
C ASP A 407 -11.47 3.21 -20.66
N ASP A 408 -11.03 2.09 -20.06
CA ASP A 408 -11.86 1.27 -19.18
C ASP A 408 -12.29 2.04 -17.91
N SER A 409 -11.36 2.75 -17.25
CA SER A 409 -11.67 3.57 -16.06
C SER A 409 -12.67 4.69 -16.37
N ARG A 410 -12.53 5.36 -17.52
CA ARG A 410 -13.49 6.38 -18.00
C ARG A 410 -14.83 5.76 -18.37
N LYS A 411 -14.84 4.57 -18.97
CA LYS A 411 -16.05 3.82 -19.27
C LYS A 411 -16.82 3.46 -17.99
N GLN A 412 -16.15 2.89 -16.98
CA GLN A 412 -16.77 2.56 -15.68
C GLN A 412 -17.39 3.80 -15.00
N LEU A 413 -16.69 4.94 -15.02
CA LEU A 413 -17.21 6.22 -14.54
C LEU A 413 -18.48 6.65 -15.27
N LEU A 414 -18.49 6.58 -16.60
CA LEU A 414 -19.66 6.95 -17.42
C LEU A 414 -20.82 5.95 -17.28
N GLU A 415 -20.55 4.65 -17.13
CA GLU A 415 -21.58 3.64 -16.87
C GLU A 415 -22.25 3.86 -15.52
N TRP A 416 -21.49 4.15 -14.46
CA TRP A 416 -22.03 4.52 -13.15
C TRP A 416 -22.91 5.78 -13.20
N LEU A 417 -22.42 6.87 -13.79
CA LEU A 417 -23.14 8.16 -13.80
C LEU A 417 -24.40 8.17 -14.70
N ASN A 418 -24.54 7.17 -15.57
CA ASN A 418 -25.73 6.93 -16.39
C ASN A 418 -26.65 5.82 -15.85
N MET A 419 -26.41 5.25 -14.67
CA MET A 419 -27.33 4.30 -14.03
C MET A 419 -28.70 4.92 -13.72
N ASP A 420 -28.71 6.19 -13.33
CA ASP A 420 -29.90 7.05 -13.38
C ASP A 420 -29.54 8.38 -14.08
N PRO A 421 -29.94 8.58 -15.34
CA PRO A 421 -29.66 9.82 -16.08
C PRO A 421 -30.61 10.98 -15.73
N ASN A 422 -31.71 10.72 -15.01
CA ASN A 422 -32.74 11.72 -14.64
C ASN A 422 -32.73 12.05 -13.13
N GLY A 423 -32.06 11.23 -12.34
CA GLY A 423 -31.81 11.40 -10.91
C GLY A 423 -30.75 12.45 -10.57
N PRO A 424 -30.50 12.67 -9.26
CA PRO A 424 -29.44 13.55 -8.79
C PRO A 424 -28.07 13.15 -9.35
N PHE A 425 -27.13 14.10 -9.38
CA PHE A 425 -25.74 13.79 -9.67
C PHE A 425 -25.04 13.38 -8.36
N ASP A 426 -24.99 12.07 -8.09
CA ASP A 426 -24.50 11.50 -6.83
C ASP A 426 -22.96 11.51 -6.71
N ALA A 427 -22.33 12.61 -7.13
CA ALA A 427 -20.89 12.81 -7.06
C ALA A 427 -20.54 14.26 -6.68
N GLU A 428 -19.48 14.40 -5.90
CA GLU A 428 -18.82 15.66 -5.61
C GLU A 428 -17.61 15.83 -6.53
N LEU A 429 -17.46 17.03 -7.12
CA LEU A 429 -16.31 17.40 -7.91
C LEU A 429 -15.29 18.13 -7.04
N VAL A 430 -14.06 17.64 -6.97
CA VAL A 430 -12.94 18.31 -6.30
C VAL A 430 -11.93 18.72 -7.36
N PHE A 431 -11.49 19.98 -7.38
CA PHE A 431 -10.43 20.45 -8.28
C PHE A 431 -9.50 21.49 -7.65
N ASP A 432 -8.29 21.59 -8.20
CA ASP A 432 -7.17 22.40 -7.69
C ASP A 432 -6.12 22.66 -8.82
N ASN A 433 -5.22 23.62 -8.60
CA ASN A 433 -4.36 24.21 -9.62
C ASN A 433 -2.94 23.60 -9.65
N ILE A 434 -2.69 22.67 -10.56
CA ILE A 434 -1.35 22.15 -10.82
C ILE A 434 -0.49 23.19 -11.55
N ASN A 435 0.32 23.91 -10.78
CA ASN A 435 1.34 24.81 -11.30
C ASN A 435 2.71 24.12 -11.46
N LYS A 436 3.37 24.31 -12.61
CA LYS A 436 4.77 23.93 -12.88
C LYS A 436 5.56 25.08 -13.51
N MET A 437 6.80 25.27 -13.07
CA MET A 437 7.72 26.24 -13.68
C MET A 437 8.42 25.61 -14.89
N ARG A 438 8.05 26.03 -16.11
CA ARG A 438 8.78 25.67 -17.34
C ARG A 438 10.07 26.50 -17.40
N ARG A 439 11.18 25.92 -16.96
CA ARG A 439 12.50 26.55 -17.02
C ARG A 439 12.98 26.66 -18.46
N ALA A 440 13.52 27.82 -18.83
CA ALA A 440 14.25 28.02 -20.06
C ALA A 440 15.64 27.35 -19.94
N TRP A 441 16.07 26.60 -20.95
CA TRP A 441 17.39 25.95 -20.96
C TRP A 441 18.52 26.98 -21.01
N GLU A 442 18.35 28.02 -21.84
CA GLU A 442 19.18 29.22 -21.88
C GLU A 442 18.27 30.45 -21.78
N ALA A 443 18.53 31.32 -20.81
CA ALA A 443 17.74 32.53 -20.60
C ALA A 443 18.08 33.59 -21.66
N ALA A 444 17.07 34.03 -22.40
CA ALA A 444 17.17 35.10 -23.40
C ALA A 444 15.92 35.99 -23.36
N LEU A 445 15.96 37.15 -24.02
CA LEU A 445 14.86 38.13 -23.99
C LEU A 445 13.50 37.52 -24.41
N GLY A 446 13.51 36.62 -25.41
CA GLY A 446 12.33 35.86 -25.85
C GLY A 446 12.19 34.44 -25.26
N ASN A 447 13.06 34.04 -24.32
CA ASN A 447 13.07 32.70 -23.73
C ASN A 447 13.37 32.80 -22.22
N HIS A 448 12.33 33.06 -21.44
CA HIS A 448 12.37 33.18 -19.98
C HIS A 448 11.62 32.01 -19.33
N ASN A 449 11.82 31.82 -18.02
CA ASN A 449 11.06 30.84 -17.25
C ASN A 449 9.58 31.23 -17.23
N THR A 450 8.69 30.34 -17.65
CA THR A 450 7.24 30.59 -17.68
C THR A 450 6.51 29.69 -16.69
N MET A 451 5.55 30.25 -15.97
CA MET A 451 4.60 29.44 -15.20
C MET A 451 3.64 28.77 -16.18
N GLN A 452 3.49 27.46 -16.07
CA GLN A 452 2.43 26.72 -16.73
C GLN A 452 1.46 26.25 -15.64
N SER A 453 0.28 26.86 -15.62
CA SER A 453 -0.84 26.48 -14.77
C SER A 453 -1.73 25.46 -15.49
N GLY A 454 -2.52 24.73 -14.72
CA GLY A 454 -3.46 23.73 -15.21
C GLY A 454 -4.35 23.27 -14.06
N THR A 455 -5.46 22.62 -14.37
CA THR A 455 -6.39 22.12 -13.34
C THR A 455 -6.42 20.60 -13.37
N SER A 456 -6.37 19.97 -12.21
CA SER A 456 -6.68 18.55 -11.99
C SER A 456 -8.02 18.44 -11.29
N ALA A 457 -8.71 17.31 -11.50
CA ALA A 457 -9.98 17.07 -10.86
C ALA A 457 -10.20 15.59 -10.54
N LEU A 458 -11.00 15.34 -9.51
CA LEU A 458 -11.51 14.01 -9.17
C LEU A 458 -13.01 14.11 -8.82
N LEU A 459 -13.74 13.04 -9.11
CA LEU A 459 -15.12 12.84 -8.69
C LEU A 459 -15.15 11.83 -7.55
N VAL A 460 -15.79 12.19 -6.44
CA VAL A 460 -16.05 11.28 -5.30
C VAL A 460 -17.54 10.95 -5.29
N LYS A 461 -17.89 9.66 -5.21
CA LYS A 461 -19.28 9.24 -5.03
C LYS A 461 -19.81 9.75 -3.68
N LEU A 462 -20.98 10.39 -3.73
CA LEU A 462 -21.73 10.76 -2.53
C LEU A 462 -22.38 9.51 -1.91
N GLU A 463 -22.26 9.41 -0.60
CA GLU A 463 -22.82 8.32 0.21
C GLU A 463 -23.89 8.86 1.17
N ASN A 464 -24.79 7.97 1.62
CA ASN A 464 -25.86 8.25 2.58
C ASN A 464 -26.84 9.39 2.18
N VAL A 465 -26.92 9.71 0.89
CA VAL A 465 -27.77 10.78 0.30
C VAL A 465 -29.27 10.49 0.50
N PRO A 466 -30.02 11.34 1.23
CA PRO A 466 -31.47 11.21 1.30
C PRO A 466 -32.15 11.58 -0.03
N PRO A 467 -33.30 10.98 -0.39
CA PRO A 467 -34.11 11.43 -1.53
C PRO A 467 -34.38 12.94 -1.46
N ASP A 468 -34.35 13.61 -2.61
CA ASP A 468 -34.54 15.07 -2.77
C ASP A 468 -33.51 15.98 -2.07
N ALA A 469 -32.49 15.44 -1.39
CA ALA A 469 -31.52 16.26 -0.63
C ALA A 469 -30.72 17.24 -1.52
N LEU A 470 -30.52 16.87 -2.79
CA LEU A 470 -29.78 17.62 -3.80
C LEU A 470 -30.70 18.42 -4.74
N LEU A 471 -31.98 18.65 -4.43
CA LEU A 471 -32.80 19.57 -5.24
C LEU A 471 -32.30 21.01 -5.10
N LEU A 472 -32.22 21.74 -6.22
CA LEU A 472 -31.71 23.11 -6.27
C LEU A 472 -32.75 24.16 -5.81
N GLU A 473 -34.04 23.88 -5.97
CA GLU A 473 -35.13 24.82 -5.67
C GLU A 473 -35.12 25.33 -4.22
N PRO A 474 -35.03 24.49 -3.16
CA PRO A 474 -35.10 24.97 -1.77
C PRO A 474 -33.97 25.94 -1.40
N LEU A 475 -32.77 25.71 -1.97
CA LEU A 475 -31.61 26.59 -1.80
C LEU A 475 -31.82 27.92 -2.53
N GLN A 476 -32.28 27.88 -3.79
CA GLN A 476 -32.61 29.11 -4.52
C GLN A 476 -33.71 29.91 -3.83
N THR A 477 -34.72 29.26 -3.28
CA THR A 477 -35.82 29.93 -2.55
C THR A 477 -35.31 30.57 -1.26
N ALA A 478 -34.40 29.93 -0.53
CA ALA A 478 -33.72 30.55 0.62
C ALA A 478 -32.90 31.80 0.25
N ILE A 479 -32.20 31.76 -0.89
CA ILE A 479 -31.40 32.88 -1.42
C ILE A 479 -32.33 34.03 -1.89
N LYS A 480 -33.41 33.72 -2.62
CA LYS A 480 -34.43 34.69 -3.08
C LYS A 480 -35.13 35.39 -1.91
N GLU A 481 -35.45 34.65 -0.85
CA GLU A 481 -35.95 35.18 0.43
C GLU A 481 -34.88 35.93 1.25
N ARG A 482 -33.61 35.92 0.82
CA ARG A 482 -32.46 36.56 1.47
C ARG A 482 -32.26 36.12 2.92
N ARG A 483 -32.57 34.85 3.26
CA ARG A 483 -32.57 34.34 4.65
C ARG A 483 -31.25 34.62 5.40
N ARG A 484 -30.10 34.55 4.70
CA ARG A 484 -28.77 34.90 5.22
C ARG A 484 -28.67 36.31 5.84
N ALA A 485 -29.45 37.29 5.38
CA ALA A 485 -29.43 38.66 5.91
C ALA A 485 -29.88 38.77 7.38
N SER A 486 -30.53 37.73 7.92
CA SER A 486 -30.96 37.62 9.32
C SER A 486 -29.91 37.00 10.27
N LEU A 487 -28.68 36.76 9.81
CA LEU A 487 -27.63 36.13 10.59
C LEU A 487 -26.91 37.16 11.49
N THR A 488 -26.83 36.90 12.80
CA THR A 488 -26.24 37.83 13.77
C THR A 488 -25.08 37.19 14.54
N VAL A 489 -24.20 38.01 15.13
CA VAL A 489 -23.10 37.49 15.98
C VAL A 489 -23.62 36.65 17.16
N PRO A 490 -24.73 37.00 17.85
CA PRO A 490 -25.39 36.11 18.80
C PRO A 490 -25.78 34.73 18.25
N ASP A 491 -26.25 34.60 17.00
CA ASP A 491 -26.50 33.28 16.39
C ASP A 491 -25.21 32.48 16.29
N LEU A 492 -24.15 33.08 15.74
CA LEU A 492 -22.84 32.46 15.54
C LEU A 492 -22.16 32.01 16.85
N LEU A 493 -22.51 32.64 17.98
CA LEU A 493 -22.04 32.28 19.31
C LEU A 493 -22.90 31.22 19.99
N LYS A 494 -24.21 31.18 19.69
CA LYS A 494 -25.17 30.16 20.17
C LYS A 494 -24.99 28.82 19.45
N ASP A 495 -24.45 28.85 18.23
CA ASP A 495 -24.13 27.69 17.39
C ASP A 495 -23.04 26.76 17.98
N ILE A 496 -22.15 27.26 18.83
CA ILE A 496 -21.02 26.50 19.39
C ILE A 496 -21.44 25.64 20.59
N ASP A 497 -21.27 24.31 20.51
CA ASP A 497 -21.42 23.42 21.67
C ASP A 497 -20.19 23.48 22.59
N TRP A 498 -20.18 24.48 23.47
CA TRP A 498 -19.12 24.63 24.47
C TRP A 498 -18.97 23.48 25.46
N THR A 499 -19.99 22.64 25.65
CA THR A 499 -19.89 21.45 26.51
C THR A 499 -19.05 20.38 25.80
N HIS A 500 -19.35 20.13 24.53
CA HIS A 500 -18.58 19.25 23.67
C HIS A 500 -17.13 19.72 23.49
N ILE A 501 -16.91 21.02 23.19
CA ILE A 501 -15.56 21.60 23.03
C ILE A 501 -14.68 21.38 24.28
N ARG A 502 -15.24 21.55 25.48
CA ARG A 502 -14.53 21.26 26.74
C ARG A 502 -14.17 19.78 26.86
N GLY A 503 -15.12 18.90 26.53
CA GLY A 503 -14.93 17.45 26.55
C GLY A 503 -13.79 16.97 25.64
N VAL A 504 -13.80 17.33 24.35
CA VAL A 504 -12.74 16.94 23.42
C VAL A 504 -11.38 17.53 23.80
N THR A 505 -11.35 18.73 24.39
CA THR A 505 -10.11 19.34 24.93
C THR A 505 -9.56 18.53 26.11
N ASN A 506 -10.41 18.09 27.04
CA ASN A 506 -9.98 17.19 28.13
C ASN A 506 -9.47 15.85 27.58
N ALA A 507 -10.15 15.29 26.58
CA ALA A 507 -9.72 14.06 25.92
C ALA A 507 -8.39 14.22 25.16
N LEU A 508 -8.07 15.42 24.64
CA LEU A 508 -6.74 15.73 24.06
C LEU A 508 -5.64 15.72 25.13
N ILE A 509 -5.89 16.32 26.29
CA ILE A 509 -4.96 16.31 27.43
C ILE A 509 -4.73 14.87 27.94
N LEU A 510 -5.79 14.07 28.07
CA LEU A 510 -5.68 12.66 28.48
C LEU A 510 -4.93 11.81 27.45
N ARG A 511 -5.17 11.99 26.14
CA ARG A 511 -4.38 11.33 25.07
C ARG A 511 -2.89 11.68 25.17
N THR A 512 -2.56 12.95 25.39
CA THR A 512 -1.17 13.40 25.58
C THR A 512 -0.51 12.70 26.78
N LEU A 513 -1.23 12.56 27.90
CA LEU A 513 -0.70 11.86 29.08
C LEU A 513 -0.41 10.37 28.79
N VAL A 514 -1.34 9.64 28.18
CA VAL A 514 -1.14 8.21 27.88
C VAL A 514 -0.10 7.96 26.77
N LYS A 515 0.06 8.90 25.83
CA LYS A 515 1.12 8.87 24.81
C LYS A 515 2.53 8.83 25.43
N TYR A 516 2.76 9.55 26.53
CA TYR A 516 4.10 9.70 27.12
C TYR A 516 4.32 9.02 28.48
N ILE A 517 3.29 8.70 29.26
CA ILE A 517 3.42 8.18 30.63
C ILE A 517 2.99 6.70 30.68
N PRO A 518 3.94 5.73 30.67
CA PRO A 518 3.63 4.30 30.66
C PRO A 518 2.69 3.82 31.77
N ALA A 519 2.79 4.41 32.97
CA ALA A 519 1.90 4.08 34.09
C ALA A 519 0.41 4.30 33.79
N LEU A 520 0.06 5.26 32.92
CA LEU A 520 -1.33 5.62 32.61
C LEU A 520 -1.95 4.79 31.46
N ARG A 521 -1.18 3.91 30.81
CA ARG A 521 -1.66 3.04 29.72
C ARG A 521 -2.90 2.19 30.04
N PRO A 522 -3.15 1.71 31.27
CA PRO A 522 -4.40 1.01 31.60
C PRO A 522 -5.67 1.81 31.29
N HIS A 523 -5.59 3.15 31.25
CA HIS A 523 -6.72 4.03 30.93
C HIS A 523 -6.89 4.30 29.42
N GLN A 524 -6.01 3.79 28.54
CA GLN A 524 -6.05 4.08 27.10
C GLN A 524 -7.38 3.69 26.46
N SER A 525 -7.96 2.55 26.85
CA SER A 525 -9.28 2.10 26.38
C SER A 525 -10.42 3.01 26.85
N ALA A 526 -10.37 3.50 28.09
CA ALA A 526 -11.35 4.47 28.62
C ALA A 526 -11.28 5.82 27.88
N ILE A 527 -10.07 6.27 27.52
CA ILE A 527 -9.88 7.50 26.73
C ILE A 527 -10.36 7.32 25.29
N LYS A 528 -10.05 6.18 24.63
CA LYS A 528 -10.57 5.83 23.29
C LYS A 528 -12.10 5.85 23.29
N ASN A 529 -12.71 5.15 24.25
CA ASN A 529 -14.16 5.11 24.45
C ASN A 529 -14.78 6.52 24.69
N LEU A 530 -14.11 7.40 25.44
CA LEU A 530 -14.58 8.76 25.71
C LEU A 530 -14.73 9.57 24.41
N THR A 531 -13.77 9.45 23.48
CA THR A 531 -13.85 10.10 22.16
C THR A 531 -14.79 9.43 21.17
N GLU A 532 -15.05 8.13 21.31
CA GLU A 532 -15.85 7.33 20.37
C GLU A 532 -17.30 7.11 20.80
N THR A 533 -17.64 7.43 22.05
CA THR A 533 -19.01 7.32 22.59
C THR A 533 -19.50 8.65 23.16
N THR A 534 -18.86 9.17 24.22
CA THR A 534 -19.33 10.35 24.95
C THR A 534 -19.19 11.64 24.16
N TYR A 535 -18.10 11.80 23.41
CA TYR A 535 -17.84 12.98 22.58
C TYR A 535 -17.92 12.69 21.07
N ARG A 536 -18.56 11.59 20.68
CA ARG A 536 -18.89 11.33 19.27
C ARG A 536 -20.03 12.27 18.82
N LYS A 537 -19.90 12.90 17.66
CA LYS A 537 -20.90 13.84 17.10
C LYS A 537 -21.51 13.34 15.79
N HIS A 538 -20.69 13.18 14.75
CA HIS A 538 -21.12 12.67 13.45
C HIS A 538 -19.97 11.86 12.85
N GLN A 539 -19.88 10.59 13.29
CA GLN A 539 -18.87 9.65 12.82
C GLN A 539 -19.37 8.92 11.57
N LEU A 540 -18.58 9.00 10.50
CA LEU A 540 -18.87 8.40 9.21
C LEU A 540 -18.85 6.87 9.27
N SER A 541 -19.77 6.23 8.54
CA SER A 541 -19.78 4.78 8.37
C SER A 541 -18.49 4.30 7.71
N LEU A 542 -17.78 3.36 8.34
CA LEU A 542 -16.53 2.81 7.82
C LEU A 542 -16.75 2.15 6.46
N ARG A 543 -16.09 2.68 5.43
CA ARG A 543 -16.23 2.30 4.02
C ARG A 543 -14.96 2.66 3.24
N LYS A 544 -14.70 1.97 2.13
CA LYS A 544 -13.74 2.44 1.12
C LYS A 544 -14.46 3.43 0.21
N SER A 545 -13.97 4.66 0.10
CA SER A 545 -14.57 5.69 -0.75
C SER A 545 -14.42 5.34 -2.24
N THR A 546 -15.50 5.51 -3.01
CA THR A 546 -15.45 5.37 -4.46
C THR A 546 -14.99 6.68 -5.09
N ILE A 547 -13.78 6.69 -5.64
CA ILE A 547 -13.10 7.87 -6.20
C ILE A 547 -12.77 7.60 -7.67
N PHE A 548 -13.00 8.59 -8.53
CA PHE A 548 -12.67 8.57 -9.95
C PHE A 548 -11.87 9.84 -10.33
N PRO A 549 -10.55 9.76 -10.44
CA PRO A 549 -9.74 10.81 -11.05
C PRO A 549 -10.17 11.01 -12.52
N ILE A 550 -10.29 12.27 -12.95
CA ILE A 550 -10.62 12.62 -14.34
C ILE A 550 -9.48 13.41 -14.99
N GLY A 551 -9.56 13.63 -16.29
CA GLY A 551 -8.47 14.22 -17.09
C GLY A 551 -8.12 15.64 -16.63
N CYS A 552 -6.84 15.89 -16.36
CA CYS A 552 -6.35 17.25 -16.14
C CYS A 552 -6.48 18.13 -17.41
N SER A 553 -6.35 19.44 -17.24
CA SER A 553 -6.50 20.44 -18.30
C SER A 553 -5.44 21.54 -18.19
N GLY A 554 -5.17 22.24 -19.29
CA GLY A 554 -4.32 23.44 -19.31
C GLY A 554 -5.03 24.72 -18.84
N ILE A 555 -6.14 24.60 -18.12
CA ILE A 555 -6.98 25.74 -17.70
C ILE A 555 -6.44 26.30 -16.39
N ASN A 556 -6.33 27.63 -16.29
CA ASN A 556 -5.94 28.32 -15.05
C ASN A 556 -7.17 28.77 -14.25
N GLU A 557 -7.61 27.93 -13.31
CA GLU A 557 -8.74 28.21 -12.42
C GLU A 557 -8.53 29.35 -11.42
N SER A 558 -7.32 29.93 -11.29
CA SER A 558 -7.10 31.10 -10.42
C SER A 558 -7.90 32.36 -10.84
N THR A 559 -8.59 32.29 -11.98
CA THR A 559 -9.46 33.34 -12.55
C THR A 559 -10.90 32.86 -12.62
N SER A 560 -11.87 33.77 -12.45
CA SER A 560 -13.31 33.44 -12.53
C SER A 560 -13.70 32.86 -13.90
N ALA A 561 -13.03 33.29 -14.98
CA ALA A 561 -13.23 32.74 -16.33
C ALA A 561 -12.65 31.33 -16.47
N GLY A 562 -11.48 31.07 -15.85
CA GLY A 562 -10.89 29.74 -15.79
C GLY A 562 -11.77 28.74 -15.06
N VAL A 563 -12.37 29.10 -13.91
CA VAL A 563 -13.35 28.24 -13.23
C VAL A 563 -14.53 27.88 -14.13
N VAL A 564 -15.09 28.84 -14.88
CA VAL A 564 -16.18 28.55 -15.84
C VAL A 564 -15.72 27.54 -16.89
N GLN A 565 -14.50 27.70 -17.42
CA GLN A 565 -13.91 26.75 -18.37
C GLN A 565 -13.67 25.37 -17.76
N VAL A 566 -13.28 25.26 -16.48
CA VAL A 566 -13.15 23.97 -15.77
C VAL A 566 -14.50 23.28 -15.63
N LEU A 567 -15.52 24.01 -15.16
CA LEU A 567 -16.88 23.45 -15.01
C LEU A 567 -17.44 22.97 -16.35
N ASP A 568 -17.20 23.72 -17.43
CA ASP A 568 -17.66 23.36 -18.77
C ASP A 568 -16.80 22.25 -19.43
N ASP A 569 -15.50 22.16 -19.16
CA ASP A 569 -14.68 21.00 -19.54
C ASP A 569 -15.17 19.72 -18.86
N VAL A 570 -15.37 19.76 -17.54
CA VAL A 570 -15.83 18.60 -16.76
C VAL A 570 -17.24 18.18 -17.19
N PHE A 571 -18.23 19.07 -17.13
CA PHE A 571 -19.64 18.71 -17.29
C PHE A 571 -20.17 18.73 -18.73
N GLN A 572 -19.37 19.16 -19.72
CA GLN A 572 -19.74 19.07 -21.14
C GLN A 572 -18.81 18.16 -21.96
N GLN A 573 -17.49 18.10 -21.67
CA GLN A 573 -16.52 17.35 -22.50
C GLN A 573 -16.09 16.02 -21.88
N GLN A 574 -15.80 16.00 -20.58
CA GLN A 574 -15.30 14.79 -19.91
C GLN A 574 -16.44 13.87 -19.47
N VAL A 575 -17.43 14.45 -18.77
CA VAL A 575 -18.57 13.80 -18.13
C VAL A 575 -19.84 14.58 -18.52
N PRO A 576 -20.36 14.39 -19.75
CA PRO A 576 -21.46 15.19 -20.27
C PRO A 576 -22.76 14.97 -19.49
N LEU A 577 -23.29 16.03 -18.88
CA LEU A 577 -24.59 16.02 -18.18
C LEU A 577 -25.67 16.72 -19.00
N SER A 578 -26.92 16.29 -18.83
CA SER A 578 -28.06 16.94 -19.48
C SER A 578 -28.39 18.28 -18.79
N THR A 579 -28.80 19.28 -19.60
CA THR A 579 -29.14 20.62 -19.10
C THR A 579 -30.29 20.59 -18.08
N ASP A 580 -31.22 19.62 -18.20
CA ASP A 580 -32.29 19.39 -17.22
C ASP A 580 -31.74 18.96 -15.86
N ARG A 581 -30.83 17.97 -15.83
CA ARG A 581 -30.17 17.49 -14.60
C ARG A 581 -29.37 18.60 -13.92
N ILE A 582 -28.64 19.40 -14.71
CA ILE A 582 -27.91 20.59 -14.22
C ILE A 582 -28.88 21.66 -13.68
N ASN A 583 -30.03 21.89 -14.33
CA ASN A 583 -31.00 22.90 -13.89
C ASN A 583 -31.80 22.50 -12.65
N LYS A 584 -31.93 21.19 -12.38
CA LYS A 584 -32.77 20.62 -11.32
C LYS A 584 -32.03 20.34 -10.02
N TYR A 585 -30.76 19.95 -10.08
CA TYR A 585 -30.00 19.47 -8.92
C TYR A 585 -28.78 20.32 -8.58
N ILE A 586 -28.40 20.27 -7.31
CA ILE A 586 -27.13 20.74 -6.77
C ILE A 586 -26.04 19.73 -7.13
N ILE A 587 -24.88 20.24 -7.55
CA ILE A 587 -23.63 19.48 -7.61
C ILE A 587 -22.69 20.07 -6.55
N PRO A 588 -22.28 19.31 -5.53
CA PRO A 588 -21.23 19.74 -4.60
C PRO A 588 -19.90 19.91 -5.32
N ILE A 589 -19.23 21.04 -5.09
CA ILE A 589 -17.92 21.35 -5.70
C ILE A 589 -16.96 21.85 -4.62
N ALA A 590 -15.83 21.18 -4.50
CA ALA A 590 -14.86 21.36 -3.44
C ALA A 590 -13.47 21.78 -3.97
N GLY A 591 -12.72 22.50 -3.14
CA GLY A 591 -11.38 23.00 -3.49
C GLY A 591 -10.79 23.89 -2.40
N ASP A 592 -9.73 24.61 -2.72
CA ASP A 592 -9.09 25.58 -1.82
C ASP A 592 -9.96 26.86 -1.62
N GLN A 593 -9.48 27.81 -0.81
CA GLN A 593 -10.19 29.08 -0.60
C GLN A 593 -10.30 29.92 -1.87
N LEU A 594 -9.28 29.93 -2.73
CA LEU A 594 -9.29 30.67 -3.98
C LEU A 594 -10.29 30.05 -4.95
N THR A 595 -10.29 28.73 -5.13
CA THR A 595 -11.27 28.01 -5.98
C THR A 595 -12.70 28.39 -5.62
N VAL A 596 -13.09 28.33 -4.33
CA VAL A 596 -14.47 28.64 -3.91
C VAL A 596 -14.83 30.14 -3.98
N ASP A 597 -13.86 31.05 -3.85
CA ASP A 597 -14.03 32.48 -4.18
C ASP A 597 -14.25 32.69 -5.69
N ARG A 598 -13.48 32.00 -6.54
CA ARG A 598 -13.63 32.10 -8.01
C ARG A 598 -14.94 31.49 -8.51
N ILE A 599 -15.44 30.39 -7.92
CA ILE A 599 -16.78 29.86 -8.19
C ILE A 599 -17.86 30.91 -7.87
N ARG A 600 -17.86 31.51 -6.67
CA ARG A 600 -18.85 32.55 -6.32
C ARG A 600 -18.72 33.82 -7.14
N LYS A 601 -17.51 34.23 -7.52
CA LYS A 601 -17.29 35.35 -8.44
C LYS A 601 -17.79 35.05 -9.85
N ALA A 602 -17.60 33.84 -10.36
CA ALA A 602 -18.16 33.40 -11.63
C ALA A 602 -19.70 33.48 -11.62
N LYS A 603 -20.36 32.93 -10.58
CA LYS A 603 -21.82 33.06 -10.39
C LYS A 603 -22.30 34.51 -10.45
N ARG A 604 -21.66 35.42 -9.69
CA ARG A 604 -22.04 36.85 -9.66
C ARG A 604 -21.90 37.56 -11.01
N VAL A 605 -20.90 37.19 -11.81
CA VAL A 605 -20.72 37.70 -13.19
C VAL A 605 -21.78 37.13 -14.14
N LEU A 606 -22.15 35.86 -13.96
CA LEU A 606 -23.11 35.13 -14.81
C LEU A 606 -24.57 35.24 -14.34
N ALA A 607 -24.86 35.96 -13.26
CA ALA A 607 -26.18 36.11 -12.63
C ALA A 607 -27.28 36.74 -13.52
N LYS A 608 -26.98 37.06 -14.78
CA LYS A 608 -27.94 37.52 -15.80
C LYS A 608 -28.38 36.42 -16.78
N GLY A 609 -27.89 35.18 -16.64
CA GLY A 609 -28.38 34.04 -17.42
C GLY A 609 -29.80 33.65 -17.03
N ASP A 610 -30.56 33.11 -17.99
CA ASP A 610 -31.96 32.72 -17.77
C ASP A 610 -32.09 31.38 -17.02
N THR A 611 -31.04 30.56 -17.02
CA THR A 611 -31.02 29.21 -16.43
C THR A 611 -29.95 29.00 -15.33
N PRO A 612 -30.16 28.04 -14.42
CA PRO A 612 -29.13 27.60 -13.47
C PRO A 612 -27.82 27.13 -14.13
N ALA A 613 -27.88 26.50 -15.31
CA ALA A 613 -26.73 26.04 -16.07
C ALA A 613 -25.87 27.19 -16.64
N GLU A 614 -26.49 28.32 -17.02
CA GLU A 614 -25.78 29.52 -17.49
C GLU A 614 -25.20 30.32 -16.32
N THR A 615 -26.01 30.55 -15.29
CA THR A 615 -25.61 31.27 -14.05
C THR A 615 -24.62 30.49 -13.18
N LYS A 616 -24.37 29.20 -13.49
CA LYS A 616 -23.65 28.22 -12.68
C LYS A 616 -24.21 28.05 -11.25
N ALA A 617 -25.51 28.35 -11.05
CA ALA A 617 -26.15 28.28 -9.74
C ALA A 617 -26.21 26.86 -9.13
N PHE A 618 -26.10 25.82 -9.97
CA PHE A 618 -26.07 24.41 -9.56
C PHE A 618 -24.83 24.01 -8.76
N ALA A 619 -23.69 24.68 -9.00
CA ALA A 619 -22.39 24.35 -8.44
C ALA A 619 -22.28 24.86 -6.99
N LEU A 620 -22.55 24.05 -5.98
CA LEU A 620 -22.51 24.47 -4.59
C LEU A 620 -21.10 24.33 -4.00
N GLU A 621 -20.44 25.45 -3.74
CA GLU A 621 -19.06 25.49 -3.28
C GLU A 621 -18.85 25.03 -1.81
N ARG A 622 -17.79 24.24 -1.57
CA ARG A 622 -17.32 23.80 -0.26
C ARG A 622 -15.80 24.06 -0.09
N PRO A 623 -15.36 24.80 0.94
CA PRO A 623 -13.94 24.95 1.22
C PRO A 623 -13.39 23.66 1.87
N GLU A 624 -12.26 23.17 1.38
CA GLU A 624 -11.68 21.92 1.89
C GLU A 624 -10.82 22.06 3.15
N LEU A 625 -10.65 20.93 3.83
CA LEU A 625 -10.25 20.87 5.22
C LEU A 625 -8.73 20.95 5.42
N TRP A 626 -7.90 20.43 4.51
CA TRP A 626 -6.44 20.39 4.75
C TRP A 626 -5.82 21.78 4.60
N HIS A 627 -6.11 22.50 3.51
CA HIS A 627 -5.64 23.87 3.32
C HIS A 627 -6.16 24.82 4.41
N MET A 628 -7.39 24.63 4.89
CA MET A 628 -7.94 25.39 6.04
C MET A 628 -7.16 25.10 7.33
N LYS A 629 -6.93 23.81 7.65
CA LYS A 629 -6.17 23.37 8.82
C LYS A 629 -4.72 23.87 8.76
N TRP A 630 -4.09 23.85 7.58
CA TRP A 630 -2.76 24.42 7.35
C TRP A 630 -2.75 25.94 7.57
N ASN A 631 -3.70 26.68 6.99
CA ASN A 631 -3.80 28.13 7.15
C ASN A 631 -4.09 28.56 8.61
N PHE A 632 -4.84 27.77 9.37
CA PHE A 632 -5.00 28.01 10.81
C PHE A 632 -3.67 27.83 11.56
N GLY A 633 -2.93 26.75 11.25
CA GLY A 633 -1.57 26.53 11.76
C GLY A 633 -0.59 27.65 11.41
N LYS A 634 -0.57 28.12 10.15
CA LYS A 634 0.17 29.33 9.70
C LYS A 634 -0.22 30.55 10.55
N GLY A 635 -1.50 30.70 10.90
CA GLY A 635 -2.00 31.76 11.79
C GLY A 635 -1.46 31.68 13.23
N ILE A 636 -1.34 30.47 13.79
CA ILE A 636 -0.72 30.24 15.11
C ILE A 636 0.78 30.56 15.05
N VAL A 637 1.51 30.03 14.05
CA VAL A 637 2.94 30.33 13.86
C VAL A 637 3.17 31.84 13.75
N ARG A 638 2.40 32.55 12.91
CA ARG A 638 2.48 34.00 12.72
C ARG A 638 2.17 34.82 13.99
N SER A 639 1.44 34.26 14.95
CA SER A 639 1.14 34.93 16.24
C SER A 639 2.19 34.66 17.33
N HIS A 640 2.89 33.52 17.26
CA HIS A 640 3.80 33.04 18.31
C HIS A 640 5.28 32.98 17.92
N TRP A 641 5.61 33.15 16.64
CA TRP A 641 6.99 33.27 16.16
C TRP A 641 7.45 34.73 16.22
N TRP A 642 8.49 34.99 17.00
CA TRP A 642 9.08 36.33 17.14
C TRP A 642 10.52 36.33 16.62
N PRO A 643 11.00 37.42 16.00
CA PRO A 643 12.26 37.40 15.25
C PRO A 643 13.51 37.24 16.13
N THR A 644 13.43 37.59 17.41
CA THR A 644 14.53 37.47 18.38
C THR A 644 14.34 36.27 19.32
N VAL A 645 15.46 35.64 19.67
CA VAL A 645 15.55 34.62 20.73
C VAL A 645 16.45 35.17 21.83
N GLY A 646 16.07 34.97 23.09
CA GLY A 646 16.80 35.49 24.24
C GLY A 646 16.28 34.92 25.55
N LYS A 647 16.97 35.22 26.65
CA LYS A 647 16.68 34.68 28.00
C LYS A 647 15.29 35.04 28.54
N GLU A 648 14.69 36.10 28.02
CA GLU A 648 13.40 36.67 28.48
C GLU A 648 12.33 36.65 27.37
N VAL A 649 12.53 35.82 26.33
CA VAL A 649 11.67 35.78 25.13
C VAL A 649 11.21 34.34 24.87
N PHE A 650 10.00 34.00 25.29
CA PHE A 650 9.50 32.62 25.39
C PHE A 650 8.50 32.27 24.26
N GLY A 651 8.91 32.44 23.01
CA GLY A 651 8.09 32.23 21.81
C GLY A 651 8.41 30.94 21.04
N LEU A 652 7.66 30.65 19.99
CA LEU A 652 7.78 29.43 19.17
C LEU A 652 9.20 29.29 18.54
N HIS A 653 9.81 30.42 18.21
CA HIS A 653 11.19 30.50 17.71
C HIS A 653 12.24 30.09 18.77
N HIS A 654 11.99 30.38 20.05
CA HIS A 654 12.88 29.97 21.15
C HIS A 654 12.93 28.45 21.22
N ASP A 655 11.77 27.80 21.32
CA ASP A 655 11.64 26.34 21.39
C ASP A 655 12.22 25.66 20.16
N CYS A 656 11.94 26.20 18.96
CA CYS A 656 12.52 25.68 17.71
C CYS A 656 14.05 25.73 17.71
N SER A 657 14.63 26.81 18.28
CA SER A 657 16.07 26.98 18.43
C SER A 657 16.66 26.05 19.49
N LEU A 658 15.98 25.87 20.63
CA LEU A 658 16.38 24.96 21.71
C LEU A 658 16.41 23.50 21.23
N LEU A 659 15.40 23.11 20.44
CA LEU A 659 15.31 21.81 19.77
C LEU A 659 16.19 21.69 18.52
N LYS A 660 16.91 22.77 18.13
CA LYS A 660 17.79 22.83 16.94
C LYS A 660 17.10 22.44 15.63
N ARG A 661 15.79 22.65 15.53
CA ARG A 661 14.99 22.32 14.34
C ARG A 661 15.13 23.42 13.29
N ASN A 662 15.48 23.04 12.06
CA ASN A 662 15.52 23.96 10.92
C ASN A 662 14.10 24.14 10.36
N PHE A 663 13.43 25.24 10.73
CA PHE A 663 12.05 25.54 10.32
C PHE A 663 12.01 26.83 9.50
N SER A 664 11.52 26.74 8.25
CA SER A 664 11.29 27.92 7.41
C SER A 664 9.91 28.52 7.72
N VAL A 665 9.89 29.69 8.38
CA VAL A 665 8.65 30.43 8.65
C VAL A 665 8.00 30.94 7.35
N ALA A 666 8.81 31.22 6.32
CA ALA A 666 8.33 31.76 5.04
C ALA A 666 7.57 30.70 4.21
N LYS A 667 8.03 29.43 4.22
CA LYS A 667 7.25 28.32 3.66
C LYS A 667 6.14 27.86 4.61
N CYS A 668 6.50 27.70 5.89
CA CYS A 668 5.67 27.13 6.95
C CYS A 668 5.09 25.75 6.57
N ASP A 669 5.93 24.87 6.01
CA ASP A 669 5.56 23.55 5.48
C ASP A 669 4.77 22.69 6.50
N PHE A 670 3.79 21.91 6.03
CA PHE A 670 2.75 21.34 6.89
C PHE A 670 3.26 20.45 8.04
N TYR A 671 4.18 19.49 7.83
CA TYR A 671 4.71 18.67 8.94
C TYR A 671 5.73 19.36 9.83
N PRO A 672 6.72 20.12 9.30
CA PRO A 672 7.59 20.94 10.14
C PRO A 672 6.78 21.88 11.06
N MET A 673 5.66 22.42 10.56
CA MET A 673 4.70 23.18 11.35
C MET A 673 3.95 22.29 12.35
N HIS A 674 3.30 21.21 11.90
CA HIS A 674 2.51 20.31 12.74
C HIS A 674 3.32 19.78 13.93
N HIS A 675 4.50 19.20 13.68
CA HIS A 675 5.38 18.69 14.73
C HIS A 675 5.93 19.77 15.65
N LEU A 676 6.02 21.03 15.22
CA LEU A 676 6.45 22.13 16.09
C LEU A 676 5.31 22.61 17.00
N LEU A 677 4.08 22.66 16.47
CA LEU A 677 2.87 22.98 17.24
C LEU A 677 2.53 21.87 18.24
N GLU A 678 2.53 20.61 17.78
CA GLU A 678 2.31 19.40 18.58
C GLU A 678 3.28 19.34 19.77
N VAL A 679 4.60 19.35 19.51
CA VAL A 679 5.60 19.11 20.57
C VAL A 679 5.67 20.25 21.59
N ARG A 680 5.47 21.51 21.19
CA ARG A 680 5.32 22.62 22.15
C ARG A 680 4.03 22.48 22.97
N PHE A 681 2.91 22.13 22.35
CA PHE A 681 1.64 21.93 23.06
C PHE A 681 1.75 20.81 24.08
N GLU A 682 2.27 19.65 23.68
CA GLU A 682 2.39 18.49 24.55
C GLU A 682 3.35 18.75 25.71
N ALA A 683 4.51 19.39 25.49
CA ALA A 683 5.43 19.75 26.57
C ALA A 683 4.83 20.75 27.57
N LEU A 684 4.07 21.76 27.11
CA LEU A 684 3.38 22.72 27.98
C LEU A 684 2.23 22.07 28.76
N ILE A 685 1.45 21.17 28.13
CA ILE A 685 0.38 20.43 28.81
C ILE A 685 0.94 19.46 29.86
N LEU A 686 2.04 18.77 29.57
CA LEU A 686 2.70 17.87 30.51
C LEU A 686 3.26 18.65 31.72
N GLU A 687 3.85 19.83 31.52
CA GLU A 687 4.27 20.70 32.64
C GLU A 687 3.08 21.24 33.44
N ALA A 688 1.98 21.62 32.78
CA ALA A 688 0.75 22.03 33.46
C ALA A 688 0.15 20.90 34.31
N VAL A 689 0.18 19.65 33.82
CA VAL A 689 -0.23 18.48 34.61
C VAL A 689 0.73 18.23 35.76
N ARG A 690 2.05 18.38 35.56
CA ARG A 690 3.07 18.22 36.62
C ARG A 690 2.79 19.16 37.81
N LEU A 691 2.42 20.41 37.55
CA LEU A 691 2.02 21.39 38.58
C LEU A 691 0.76 20.96 39.34
N VAL A 692 -0.25 20.41 38.65
CA VAL A 692 -1.48 19.91 39.30
C VAL A 692 -1.22 18.63 40.11
N CYS A 693 -0.31 17.75 39.64
CA CYS A 693 0.11 16.56 40.38
C CYS A 693 0.91 16.92 41.64
N GLU A 694 1.79 17.93 41.56
CA GLU A 694 2.54 18.48 42.71
C GLU A 694 1.58 19.03 43.78
N GLU A 695 0.59 19.83 43.37
CA GLU A 695 -0.46 20.37 44.25
C GLU A 695 -1.31 19.26 44.91
N ARG A 696 -1.75 18.25 44.15
CA ARG A 696 -2.61 17.17 44.66
C ARG A 696 -1.89 16.18 45.55
N SER A 697 -0.60 15.92 45.32
CA SER A 697 0.19 14.95 46.07
C SER A 697 1.02 15.55 47.22
N ASN A 698 1.23 16.86 47.22
CA ASN A 698 2.17 17.58 48.08
C ASN A 698 3.58 16.94 48.08
N ALA A 699 4.01 16.40 46.93
CA ALA A 699 5.32 15.81 46.71
C ALA A 699 6.03 16.52 45.56
N THR A 700 7.22 17.03 45.83
CA THR A 700 8.04 17.79 44.87
C THR A 700 9.22 16.94 44.40
N PHE A 701 9.72 17.21 43.20
CA PHE A 701 10.84 16.51 42.58
C PHE A 701 11.89 17.51 42.09
N SER A 702 13.17 17.11 42.04
CA SER A 702 14.24 18.01 41.62
C SER A 702 14.08 18.45 40.16
N GLU A 703 14.32 19.74 39.90
CA GLU A 703 14.32 20.36 38.57
C GLU A 703 15.21 19.61 37.55
N THR A 704 16.29 18.97 38.01
CA THR A 704 17.21 18.20 37.17
C THR A 704 16.64 16.85 36.72
N THR A 705 15.54 16.38 37.32
CA THR A 705 14.84 15.15 36.91
C THR A 705 14.07 15.44 35.62
N PRO A 706 14.14 14.63 34.55
CA PRO A 706 13.38 14.83 33.32
C PRO A 706 11.86 14.91 33.57
N LEU A 707 11.15 15.79 32.85
CA LEU A 707 9.70 16.03 33.02
C LEU A 707 8.88 14.71 32.94
N LEU A 708 9.19 13.85 31.97
CA LEU A 708 8.48 12.59 31.80
C LEU A 708 8.77 11.59 32.94
N GLU A 709 9.97 11.63 33.52
CA GLU A 709 10.34 10.81 34.68
C GLU A 709 9.64 11.30 35.96
N VAL A 710 9.51 12.62 36.13
CA VAL A 710 8.72 13.21 37.24
C VAL A 710 7.25 12.80 37.15
N LEU A 711 6.65 12.88 35.95
CA LEU A 711 5.26 12.48 35.74
C LEU A 711 5.04 10.98 35.94
N GLN A 712 5.93 10.14 35.43
CA GLN A 712 5.91 8.70 35.66
C GLN A 712 5.98 8.36 37.18
N LYS A 713 6.82 9.05 37.96
CA LYS A 713 6.97 8.85 39.41
C LYS A 713 5.74 9.22 40.25
N TYR A 714 4.80 10.01 39.72
CA TYR A 714 3.52 10.22 40.40
C TYR A 714 2.62 8.98 40.29
N PHE A 715 2.53 8.38 39.10
CA PHE A 715 1.52 7.37 38.74
C PHE A 715 2.01 5.92 38.76
N GLU A 716 3.31 5.67 38.87
CA GLU A 716 3.85 4.30 38.95
C GLU A 716 3.59 3.62 40.30
N CYS A 717 3.79 2.30 40.38
CA CYS A 717 3.51 1.53 41.59
C CYS A 717 4.32 2.05 42.81
N GLY A 718 3.63 2.51 43.84
CA GLY A 718 4.23 3.17 45.02
C GLY A 718 4.36 4.70 44.90
N GLY A 719 4.06 5.27 43.74
CA GLY A 719 3.92 6.70 43.51
C GLY A 719 2.73 7.31 44.26
N LYS A 720 2.75 8.63 44.49
CA LYS A 720 1.73 9.32 45.31
C LYS A 720 0.34 9.41 44.68
N LEU A 721 0.24 9.13 43.39
CA LEU A 721 -0.98 9.12 42.58
C LEU A 721 -1.14 7.76 41.86
N ALA A 722 -0.54 6.68 42.37
CA ALA A 722 -0.59 5.34 41.75
C ALA A 722 -2.02 4.82 41.56
N ASP A 723 -2.88 5.02 42.56
CA ASP A 723 -4.25 4.52 42.59
C ASP A 723 -5.28 5.48 41.95
N THR A 724 -4.84 6.44 41.13
CA THR A 724 -5.71 7.49 40.57
C THR A 724 -6.77 6.89 39.63
N SER A 725 -8.04 7.12 39.94
CA SER A 725 -9.17 6.69 39.11
C SER A 725 -9.27 7.46 37.79
N PHE A 726 -10.03 6.93 36.83
CA PHE A 726 -10.26 7.61 35.55
C PHE A 726 -10.95 8.97 35.71
N ASP A 727 -11.89 9.09 36.66
CA ASP A 727 -12.58 10.35 36.94
C ASP A 727 -11.66 11.38 37.60
N GLU A 728 -10.69 10.95 38.41
CA GLU A 728 -9.66 11.83 38.97
C GLU A 728 -8.65 12.28 37.91
N LEU A 729 -8.28 11.42 36.95
CA LEU A 729 -7.49 11.82 35.77
C LEU A 729 -8.25 12.83 34.90
N LEU A 730 -9.54 12.62 34.67
CA LEU A 730 -10.41 13.55 33.95
C LEU A 730 -10.54 14.89 34.71
N SER A 731 -10.58 14.86 36.04
CA SER A 731 -10.51 16.03 36.92
C SER A 731 -9.18 16.78 36.81
N ILE A 732 -8.04 16.07 36.73
CA ILE A 732 -6.73 16.69 36.47
C ILE A 732 -6.73 17.37 35.09
N ALA A 733 -7.23 16.71 34.06
CA ALA A 733 -7.33 17.26 32.71
C ALA A 733 -8.21 18.52 32.65
N ASP A 734 -9.38 18.52 33.32
CA ASP A 734 -10.25 19.69 33.36
C ASP A 734 -9.64 20.84 34.19
N THR A 735 -8.92 20.53 35.27
CA THR A 735 -8.15 21.52 36.05
C THR A 735 -7.13 22.24 35.15
N VAL A 736 -6.34 21.48 34.38
CA VAL A 736 -5.36 22.03 33.42
C VAL A 736 -6.04 22.81 32.31
N ARG A 737 -7.15 22.29 31.75
CA ARG A 737 -7.94 23.00 30.73
C ARG A 737 -8.39 24.36 31.24
N ILE A 738 -9.01 24.42 32.43
CA ILE A 738 -9.50 25.66 33.05
C ILE A 738 -8.35 26.65 33.23
N ARG A 739 -7.25 26.22 33.86
CA ARG A 739 -6.12 27.09 34.23
C ARG A 739 -5.25 27.55 33.05
N TYR A 740 -5.14 26.78 31.97
CA TYR A 740 -4.14 27.04 30.93
C TYR A 740 -4.63 27.03 29.47
N VAL A 741 -5.88 26.64 29.20
CA VAL A 741 -6.40 26.46 27.84
C VAL A 741 -7.67 27.28 27.57
N THR A 742 -8.17 28.07 28.54
CA THR A 742 -9.38 28.90 28.38
C THR A 742 -9.11 30.36 28.00
N THR A 743 -10.09 30.98 27.35
CA THR A 743 -10.18 32.43 27.17
C THR A 743 -10.17 33.18 28.50
N ALA A 744 -10.75 32.61 29.57
CA ALA A 744 -10.72 33.20 30.91
C ALA A 744 -9.28 33.27 31.46
N ALA A 745 -8.53 32.15 31.39
CA ALA A 745 -7.14 32.11 31.84
C ALA A 745 -6.25 33.14 31.13
N TYR A 746 -6.44 33.36 29.83
CA TYR A 746 -5.73 34.40 29.08
C TYR A 746 -5.96 35.82 29.64
N TYR A 747 -7.14 36.12 30.18
CA TYR A 747 -7.43 37.40 30.84
C TYR A 747 -6.98 37.42 32.29
N ASP A 748 -7.05 36.32 33.03
CA ASP A 748 -6.56 36.25 34.41
C ASP A 748 -5.05 36.46 34.51
N CYS A 749 -4.29 36.08 33.47
CA CYS A 749 -2.87 36.42 33.37
C CYS A 749 -2.60 37.95 33.40
N GLN A 750 -3.62 38.79 33.15
CA GLN A 750 -3.46 40.23 33.01
C GLN A 750 -3.82 40.99 34.29
N ASN A 751 -4.61 40.39 35.19
CA ASN A 751 -4.99 40.99 36.47
C ASN A 751 -4.70 40.03 37.65
N PRO A 752 -3.76 40.37 38.55
CA PRO A 752 -3.48 39.55 39.73
C PRO A 752 -4.70 39.33 40.65
N GLU A 753 -5.71 40.20 40.60
CA GLU A 753 -6.95 40.03 41.40
C GLU A 753 -7.78 38.81 40.96
N THR A 754 -7.73 38.41 39.69
CA THR A 754 -8.48 37.25 39.17
C THR A 754 -7.62 36.00 39.03
N TRP A 755 -6.30 36.12 39.21
CA TRP A 755 -5.38 35.00 39.41
C TRP A 755 -5.44 34.46 40.85
N THR A 756 -6.62 33.98 41.29
CA THR A 756 -6.85 33.59 42.69
C THR A 756 -6.29 32.21 43.05
N ARG A 757 -5.88 32.04 44.31
CA ARG A 757 -5.46 30.75 44.90
C ARG A 757 -6.51 29.65 44.74
N GLU A 758 -7.79 29.99 44.82
CA GLU A 758 -8.91 29.04 44.65
C GLU A 758 -8.96 28.43 43.24
N LYS A 759 -8.62 29.23 42.23
CA LYS A 759 -8.68 28.82 40.82
C LYS A 759 -7.37 28.24 40.30
N TYR A 760 -6.24 28.79 40.74
CA TYR A 760 -4.90 28.49 40.23
C TYR A 760 -4.00 27.69 41.18
N GLY A 761 -4.46 27.41 42.40
CA GLY A 761 -3.74 26.58 43.37
C GLY A 761 -2.77 27.38 44.26
N PRO A 762 -1.99 26.70 45.12
CA PRO A 762 -1.09 27.34 46.09
C PRO A 762 -0.04 28.28 45.45
N SER A 763 0.39 28.00 44.22
CA SER A 763 1.37 28.80 43.46
C SER A 763 0.84 30.17 43.02
N ALA A 764 -0.45 30.45 43.19
CA ALA A 764 -1.06 31.75 42.96
C ALA A 764 -1.14 32.65 44.22
N ALA A 765 -0.57 32.21 45.35
CA ALA A 765 -0.51 33.02 46.57
C ALA A 765 0.52 34.16 46.44
N LEU A 766 0.03 35.38 46.20
CA LEU A 766 0.84 36.60 46.25
C LEU A 766 1.49 36.77 47.63
N ALA A 767 2.73 37.27 47.65
CA ALA A 767 3.55 37.40 48.85
C ALA A 767 3.10 38.58 49.73
N SER A 768 2.07 38.34 50.56
CA SER A 768 1.42 39.27 51.48
C SER A 768 0.30 40.16 50.89
N PRO A 769 -0.69 40.57 51.70
CA PRO A 769 -1.71 41.55 51.27
C PRO A 769 -1.23 43.00 51.22
N ALA A 770 -0.02 43.30 51.71
CA ALA A 770 0.44 44.69 51.86
C ALA A 770 0.65 45.39 50.50
N ASP A 771 1.16 44.66 49.51
CA ASP A 771 1.44 45.17 48.16
C ASP A 771 0.20 45.31 47.27
N VAL A 772 -0.99 44.97 47.79
CA VAL A 772 -2.27 45.05 47.05
C VAL A 772 -2.89 46.43 47.14
N PHE A 773 -2.75 47.11 48.29
CA PHE A 773 -3.42 48.37 48.60
C PHE A 773 -2.70 49.62 48.06
N ASP A 774 -2.64 49.78 46.74
CA ASP A 774 -2.84 51.12 46.14
C ASP A 774 -3.16 51.11 44.63
N LEU A 775 -3.82 52.20 44.20
CA LEU A 775 -4.13 52.63 42.82
C LEU A 775 -5.18 51.84 41.99
N HIS A 776 -5.79 52.58 41.05
CA HIS A 776 -7.01 52.22 40.29
C HIS A 776 -6.76 51.48 38.96
N PRO A 777 -7.76 50.75 38.42
CA PRO A 777 -7.65 50.05 37.14
C PRO A 777 -7.48 50.99 35.93
N ILE A 778 -6.73 50.52 34.93
CA ILE A 778 -6.39 51.24 33.69
C ILE A 778 -7.16 50.63 32.50
N PRO A 779 -7.71 51.42 31.56
CA PRO A 779 -8.08 50.91 30.24
C PRO A 779 -6.84 50.44 29.45
N PRO A 780 -6.98 49.53 28.46
CA PRO A 780 -5.85 48.97 27.72
C PRO A 780 -5.06 50.04 26.96
N ALA A 781 -3.73 49.98 27.10
CA ALA A 781 -2.80 50.93 26.47
C ALA A 781 -2.81 50.82 24.93
N PRO A 782 -2.58 51.93 24.20
CA PRO A 782 -2.57 51.94 22.74
C PRO A 782 -1.41 51.11 22.17
N ILE A 783 -1.74 50.20 21.27
CA ILE A 783 -0.79 49.28 20.61
C ILE A 783 -0.21 49.95 19.35
N ASN A 784 1.11 49.89 19.15
CA ASN A 784 1.78 50.41 17.96
C ASN A 784 1.33 49.68 16.68
N SER A 785 0.43 50.31 15.91
CA SER A 785 -0.10 49.79 14.66
C SER A 785 0.81 50.07 13.45
N SER A 786 2.08 49.67 13.52
CA SER A 786 3.04 49.85 12.40
C SER A 786 4.27 48.94 12.49
N ALA A 787 4.05 47.62 12.32
CA ALA A 787 5.11 46.66 11.99
C ALA A 787 4.87 46.07 10.58
N ARG A 788 4.66 46.95 9.58
CA ARG A 788 4.59 46.55 8.18
C ARG A 788 6.03 46.32 7.70
N ALA A 789 6.39 45.05 7.46
CA ALA A 789 7.66 44.74 6.84
C ALA A 789 7.69 45.37 5.44
N GLN A 790 8.61 46.30 5.22
CA GLN A 790 9.01 46.74 3.89
C GLN A 790 10.35 46.07 3.57
N GLY A 791 10.44 45.51 2.36
CA GLY A 791 11.68 44.90 1.88
C GLY A 791 12.80 45.92 1.72
N GLN A 792 14.03 45.44 1.68
CA GLN A 792 15.18 46.26 1.32
C GLN A 792 15.21 46.48 -0.19
N ASP A 793 15.38 47.73 -0.62
CA ASP A 793 15.79 48.05 -1.99
C ASP A 793 16.53 49.40 -2.02
N GLY A 794 17.46 49.56 -2.96
CA GLY A 794 18.05 50.85 -3.35
C GLY A 794 18.94 51.57 -2.32
N ALA A 795 20.27 51.42 -2.44
CA ALA A 795 21.23 52.31 -1.77
C ALA A 795 21.50 53.58 -2.62
N SER A 796 21.45 54.78 -2.03
CA SER A 796 22.14 55.98 -2.58
C SER A 796 22.22 57.17 -1.62
N SER A 797 23.22 58.04 -1.86
CA SER A 797 23.33 59.46 -1.49
C SER A 797 23.09 59.89 -0.04
N ALA A 798 24.18 60.22 0.67
CA ALA A 798 24.13 61.12 1.83
C ALA A 798 24.14 62.59 1.39
N THR A 799 23.32 63.44 2.00
CA THR A 799 23.38 64.90 1.84
C THR A 799 23.12 65.59 3.18
N THR A 800 24.03 66.46 3.62
CA THR A 800 23.94 67.20 4.89
C THR A 800 23.33 68.58 4.70
N GLY A 801 22.42 68.99 5.59
CA GLY A 801 21.92 70.36 5.67
C GLY A 801 21.32 70.66 7.06
N PRO A 802 21.69 71.77 7.74
CA PRO A 802 21.17 72.11 9.06
C PRO A 802 19.89 72.95 8.98
N SER A 803 19.06 72.87 10.01
CA SER A 803 17.96 73.82 10.24
C SER A 803 17.71 74.01 11.74
N ASP A 804 18.12 75.16 12.26
CA ASP A 804 17.84 75.57 13.64
C ASP A 804 16.33 75.82 13.86
N GLY A 805 15.83 75.40 15.01
CA GLY A 805 14.45 75.64 15.45
C GLY A 805 14.37 75.62 16.98
N PRO A 806 13.59 76.52 17.61
CA PRO A 806 13.66 76.73 19.06
C PRO A 806 13.15 75.53 19.86
N ALA A 807 13.90 75.18 20.91
CA ALA A 807 13.57 74.06 21.78
C ALA A 807 12.21 74.24 22.48
N LYS A 808 11.31 73.28 22.32
CA LYS A 808 10.09 73.18 23.12
C LYS A 808 10.44 72.66 24.53
N PRO A 809 9.80 73.16 25.60
CA PRO A 809 10.10 72.73 26.95
C PRO A 809 9.80 71.24 27.15
N PRO A 810 10.52 70.55 28.06
CA PRO A 810 10.32 69.13 28.29
C PRO A 810 8.91 68.87 28.81
N LYS A 811 8.13 68.08 28.05
CA LYS A 811 6.91 67.49 28.59
C LYS A 811 7.32 66.57 29.74
N LYS A 812 6.78 66.80 30.94
CA LYS A 812 6.87 65.82 32.03
C LYS A 812 6.36 64.48 31.49
N HIS A 813 7.15 63.42 31.64
CA HIS A 813 6.67 62.08 31.37
C HIS A 813 5.49 61.80 32.31
N PRO A 814 4.34 61.31 31.81
CA PRO A 814 3.32 60.76 32.71
C PRO A 814 3.92 59.58 33.46
N GLU A 815 3.54 59.43 34.72
CA GLU A 815 4.03 58.33 35.57
C GLU A 815 3.68 56.99 34.93
N ARG A 816 4.70 56.15 34.76
CA ARG A 816 4.61 54.94 33.93
C ARG A 816 3.93 53.85 34.75
N ILE A 817 2.59 53.85 34.73
CA ILE A 817 1.75 52.94 35.53
C ILE A 817 2.23 51.49 35.32
N GLN A 818 2.55 50.82 36.42
CA GLN A 818 3.24 49.54 36.41
C GLN A 818 2.30 48.40 35.99
N TRP A 819 2.70 47.62 34.99
CA TRP A 819 2.01 46.39 34.60
C TRP A 819 2.05 45.39 35.76
N ARG A 820 0.88 44.85 36.17
CA ARG A 820 0.76 43.89 37.29
C ARG A 820 0.52 42.43 36.86
N GLY A 821 0.27 42.17 35.58
CA GLY A 821 0.05 40.81 35.04
C GLY A 821 1.34 40.05 34.70
N ASP A 822 1.19 38.87 34.11
CA ASP A 822 2.27 37.99 33.63
C ASP A 822 2.15 37.75 32.11
N ARG A 823 3.06 38.35 31.35
CA ARG A 823 3.11 38.28 29.87
C ARG A 823 3.65 36.95 29.35
N VAL A 824 4.34 36.16 30.18
CA VAL A 824 4.85 34.84 29.78
C VAL A 824 3.73 33.82 29.80
N ILE A 825 2.96 33.74 30.89
CA ILE A 825 1.77 32.87 30.93
C ILE A 825 0.74 33.34 29.90
N GLN A 826 0.46 34.64 29.79
CA GLN A 826 -0.52 35.16 28.81
C GLN A 826 -0.23 34.65 27.39
N ASN A 827 1.04 34.68 26.96
CA ASN A 827 1.43 34.25 25.63
C ASN A 827 1.43 32.70 25.48
N ASN A 828 1.70 31.95 26.56
CA ASN A 828 1.61 30.49 26.58
C ASN A 828 0.16 29.98 26.58
N VAL A 829 -0.74 30.60 27.33
CA VAL A 829 -2.19 30.31 27.31
C VAL A 829 -2.80 30.75 25.97
N GLY A 830 -2.31 31.87 25.43
CA GLY A 830 -2.58 32.32 24.07
C GLY A 830 -2.17 31.30 22.99
N PHE A 831 -1.13 30.49 23.24
CA PHE A 831 -0.70 29.41 22.35
C PHE A 831 -1.51 28.12 22.56
N LEU A 832 -1.64 27.67 23.81
CA LEU A 832 -2.27 26.38 24.15
C LEU A 832 -3.72 26.29 23.64
N ARG A 833 -4.49 27.36 23.76
CA ARG A 833 -5.91 27.38 23.35
C ARG A 833 -6.12 27.14 21.84
N PRO A 834 -5.61 27.96 20.90
CA PRO A 834 -5.76 27.69 19.47
C PRO A 834 -5.02 26.42 19.03
N SER A 835 -3.89 26.06 19.65
CA SER A 835 -3.21 24.78 19.37
C SER A 835 -4.08 23.58 19.73
N SER A 836 -4.86 23.64 20.82
CA SER A 836 -5.80 22.55 21.16
C SER A 836 -6.89 22.36 20.09
N TYR A 837 -7.39 23.45 19.50
CA TYR A 837 -8.35 23.40 18.39
C TYR A 837 -7.72 22.80 17.12
N TYR A 838 -6.49 23.21 16.78
CA TYR A 838 -5.74 22.67 15.63
C TYR A 838 -5.47 21.16 15.79
N LEU A 839 -5.04 20.71 16.97
CA LEU A 839 -4.72 19.30 17.23
C LEU A 839 -5.98 18.43 17.35
N GLU A 840 -7.10 18.96 17.83
CA GLU A 840 -8.36 18.22 17.81
C GLU A 840 -8.91 18.06 16.38
N LEU A 841 -8.76 19.05 15.49
CA LEU A 841 -9.02 18.86 14.05
C LEU A 841 -8.11 17.78 13.44
N CYS A 842 -6.82 17.77 13.80
CA CYS A 842 -5.88 16.73 13.38
C CYS A 842 -6.27 15.31 13.86
N ALA A 843 -7.12 15.19 14.88
CA ALA A 843 -7.58 13.90 15.41
C ALA A 843 -9.01 13.53 14.98
N ALA A 844 -9.92 14.50 14.86
CA ALA A 844 -11.31 14.28 14.46
C ALA A 844 -11.41 13.78 13.01
N ILE A 845 -10.57 14.33 12.11
CA ILE A 845 -10.50 13.96 10.70
C ILE A 845 -10.18 12.47 10.51
N PRO A 846 -9.04 11.90 10.97
CA PRO A 846 -8.75 10.47 10.82
C PRO A 846 -9.70 9.52 11.56
N ALA A 847 -10.30 9.98 12.67
CA ALA A 847 -11.35 9.22 13.36
C ALA A 847 -12.66 9.10 12.54
N GLY A 848 -12.79 9.90 11.47
CA GLY A 848 -14.00 10.01 10.67
C GLY A 848 -15.14 10.74 11.38
N ASP A 849 -14.88 11.49 12.46
CA ASP A 849 -15.92 12.27 13.14
C ASP A 849 -15.93 13.72 12.63
N MET A 850 -16.61 13.90 11.50
CA MET A 850 -16.77 15.22 10.90
C MET A 850 -17.60 16.16 11.79
N GLY A 851 -18.40 15.64 12.71
CA GLY A 851 -19.13 16.44 13.70
C GLY A 851 -18.22 17.08 14.74
N ARG A 852 -17.20 16.36 15.23
CA ARG A 852 -16.14 16.90 16.08
C ARG A 852 -15.35 18.00 15.35
N ALA A 853 -14.98 17.75 14.09
CA ALA A 853 -14.31 18.74 13.25
C ALA A 853 -15.17 20.00 13.04
N TRP A 854 -16.46 19.82 12.74
CA TRP A 854 -17.42 20.91 12.53
C TRP A 854 -17.59 21.81 13.75
N GLU A 855 -17.73 21.25 14.96
CA GLU A 855 -17.81 22.07 16.19
C GLU A 855 -16.54 22.91 16.42
N ILE A 856 -15.35 22.38 16.10
CA ILE A 856 -14.11 23.18 16.14
C ILE A 856 -14.13 24.28 15.08
N MET A 857 -14.59 24.00 13.85
CA MET A 857 -14.69 24.98 12.77
C MET A 857 -15.60 26.17 13.13
N LYS A 858 -16.69 25.94 13.88
CA LYS A 858 -17.54 27.02 14.43
C LYS A 858 -16.78 27.97 15.37
N VAL A 859 -15.76 27.48 16.09
CA VAL A 859 -14.86 28.31 16.90
C VAL A 859 -13.83 29.01 16.00
N LEU A 860 -13.25 28.30 15.02
CA LEU A 860 -12.27 28.87 14.08
C LEU A 860 -12.84 30.04 13.27
N ARG A 861 -14.16 30.04 13.01
CA ARG A 861 -14.93 31.15 12.42
C ARG A 861 -14.59 32.51 13.01
N PHE A 862 -14.24 32.56 14.30
CA PHE A 862 -13.79 33.77 14.99
C PHE A 862 -12.25 33.90 14.96
N CYS A 863 -11.52 32.82 15.25
CA CYS A 863 -10.05 32.81 15.32
C CYS A 863 -9.37 33.26 14.01
N PHE A 864 -9.92 32.93 12.84
CA PHE A 864 -9.42 33.41 11.54
C PHE A 864 -9.51 34.94 11.40
N TRP A 865 -10.60 35.55 11.88
CA TRP A 865 -10.73 37.02 11.90
C TRP A 865 -9.78 37.66 12.91
N GLY A 866 -9.58 37.05 14.08
CA GLY A 866 -8.64 37.55 15.09
C GLY A 866 -7.19 37.55 14.60
N THR A 867 -6.68 36.40 14.15
CA THR A 867 -5.33 36.25 13.56
C THR A 867 -5.14 37.07 12.29
N GLY A 868 -6.22 37.50 11.63
CA GLY A 868 -6.17 38.28 10.39
C GLY A 868 -6.00 37.44 9.12
N SER A 869 -6.07 36.10 9.22
CA SER A 869 -6.21 35.22 8.05
C SER A 869 -7.68 35.25 7.58
N THR A 870 -8.18 36.43 7.21
CA THR A 870 -9.62 36.72 7.04
C THR A 870 -10.28 35.96 5.89
N ASN A 871 -9.53 35.42 4.93
CA ASN A 871 -10.09 34.70 3.79
C ASN A 871 -10.90 33.47 4.24
N TYR A 872 -10.29 32.51 4.95
CA TYR A 872 -11.02 31.41 5.60
C TYR A 872 -12.04 31.91 6.65
N GLY A 873 -11.82 33.10 7.23
CA GLY A 873 -12.82 33.78 8.05
C GLY A 873 -14.07 34.20 7.28
N ASN A 874 -14.00 34.48 5.97
CA ASN A 874 -15.16 34.69 5.12
C ASN A 874 -15.83 33.35 4.78
N GLU A 875 -15.06 32.29 4.53
CA GLU A 875 -15.64 30.98 4.17
C GLU A 875 -16.40 30.32 5.32
N LEU A 876 -15.90 30.45 6.55
CA LEU A 876 -16.62 30.00 7.74
C LEU A 876 -17.83 30.87 8.10
N LEU A 877 -18.01 32.03 7.45
CA LEU A 877 -19.26 32.81 7.47
C LEU A 877 -20.21 32.42 6.32
N GLU A 878 -19.68 32.11 5.12
CA GLU A 878 -20.48 31.55 4.01
C GLU A 878 -21.13 30.22 4.44
N LEU A 879 -20.33 29.31 5.00
CA LEU A 879 -20.78 28.06 5.62
C LEU A 879 -21.78 28.29 6.77
N ALA A 880 -21.72 29.44 7.46
CA ALA A 880 -22.69 29.78 8.51
C ALA A 880 -24.03 30.28 7.94
N CYS A 881 -24.01 31.05 6.85
CA CYS A 881 -25.20 31.40 6.09
C CYS A 881 -25.88 30.15 5.54
N GLN A 882 -25.09 29.28 4.91
CA GLN A 882 -25.51 28.00 4.37
C GLN A 882 -26.19 27.14 5.46
N ASP A 883 -25.49 26.73 6.51
CA ASP A 883 -26.05 25.86 7.56
C ASP A 883 -27.20 26.52 8.37
N LEU A 884 -27.01 27.75 8.85
CA LEU A 884 -27.94 28.34 9.81
C LEU A 884 -29.15 29.03 9.18
N ARG A 885 -29.21 29.20 7.84
CA ARG A 885 -30.29 29.94 7.15
C ARG A 885 -30.76 29.37 5.81
N GLU A 886 -29.98 28.55 5.09
CA GLU A 886 -30.27 28.24 3.68
C GLU A 886 -30.37 26.74 3.35
N PHE A 887 -29.57 25.88 3.98
CA PHE A 887 -29.59 24.44 3.76
C PHE A 887 -30.79 23.77 4.43
N THR A 888 -31.39 22.80 3.73
CA THR A 888 -32.34 21.86 4.34
C THR A 888 -31.60 20.87 5.24
N GLU A 889 -32.26 20.32 6.26
CA GLU A 889 -31.66 19.29 7.11
C GLU A 889 -31.22 18.03 6.32
N LYS A 890 -31.87 17.74 5.18
CA LYS A 890 -31.42 16.72 4.23
C LYS A 890 -30.05 17.08 3.62
N LEU A 891 -29.88 18.31 3.13
CA LEU A 891 -28.64 18.79 2.49
C LEU A 891 -27.48 18.89 3.49
N LYS A 892 -27.74 19.36 4.73
CA LYS A 892 -26.75 19.37 5.83
C LYS A 892 -26.18 17.98 6.10
N LYS A 893 -27.05 16.97 6.12
CA LYS A 893 -26.61 15.58 6.28
C LYS A 893 -25.68 15.17 5.14
N VAL A 894 -26.04 15.42 3.87
CA VAL A 894 -25.16 15.13 2.72
C VAL A 894 -23.80 15.80 2.87
N TRP A 895 -23.76 17.05 3.34
CA TRP A 895 -22.56 17.84 3.55
C TRP A 895 -21.61 17.19 4.57
N LEU A 896 -22.13 16.83 5.75
CA LEU A 896 -21.32 16.23 6.81
C LEU A 896 -20.91 14.78 6.51
N GLU A 897 -21.76 14.01 5.82
CA GLU A 897 -21.51 12.60 5.47
C GLU A 897 -20.36 12.42 4.45
N ASN A 898 -20.01 13.46 3.69
CA ASN A 898 -19.15 13.35 2.49
C ASN A 898 -17.92 14.29 2.48
N TRP A 899 -17.66 15.02 3.58
CA TRP A 899 -16.51 15.93 3.68
C TRP A 899 -15.14 15.23 3.88
N LEU A 900 -15.11 13.90 3.87
CA LEU A 900 -13.90 13.09 4.06
C LEU A 900 -13.92 11.84 3.15
N VAL A 901 -12.72 11.40 2.76
CA VAL A 901 -12.51 10.17 1.98
C VAL A 901 -11.63 9.18 2.71
N ASN A 902 -11.87 7.89 2.49
CA ASN A 902 -11.04 6.80 2.99
C ASN A 902 -10.69 5.85 1.83
N PRO A 903 -9.56 6.08 1.11
CA PRO A 903 -9.14 5.23 0.00
C PRO A 903 -8.77 3.80 0.42
N SER A 904 -8.42 3.57 1.69
CA SER A 904 -8.00 2.26 2.21
C SER A 904 -9.15 1.39 2.70
N GLY A 905 -10.25 2.00 3.15
CA GLY A 905 -11.34 1.34 3.87
C GLY A 905 -11.03 0.97 5.33
N ARG A 906 -9.90 1.44 5.91
CA ARG A 906 -9.46 1.10 7.27
C ARG A 906 -9.94 2.10 8.32
N GLU A 907 -10.23 1.63 9.54
CA GLU A 907 -10.47 2.50 10.71
C GLU A 907 -9.25 3.42 10.93
N GLY A 908 -9.49 4.68 11.29
CA GLY A 908 -8.40 5.65 11.53
C GLY A 908 -7.72 6.23 10.28
N HIS A 909 -8.13 5.84 9.06
CA HIS A 909 -7.50 6.25 7.79
C HIS A 909 -8.41 7.14 6.91
N TRP A 910 -9.25 7.97 7.54
CA TRP A 910 -9.98 9.03 6.85
C TRP A 910 -9.05 10.24 6.60
N GLN A 911 -9.19 10.88 5.44
CA GLN A 911 -8.43 12.07 5.06
C GLN A 911 -9.28 13.07 4.28
N GLU A 912 -8.76 14.29 4.16
CA GLU A 912 -9.35 15.40 3.42
C GLU A 912 -9.30 15.17 1.89
N LEU A 913 -10.24 15.76 1.15
CA LEU A 913 -10.34 15.53 -0.30
C LEU A 913 -9.28 16.34 -1.07
N ASP A 914 -8.96 17.56 -0.61
CA ASP A 914 -7.87 18.37 -1.15
C ASP A 914 -6.50 17.73 -0.91
N LEU A 915 -6.29 17.07 0.24
CA LEU A 915 -5.06 16.33 0.51
C LEU A 915 -4.87 15.14 -0.46
N LEU A 916 -5.95 14.39 -0.75
CA LEU A 916 -5.92 13.32 -1.75
C LEU A 916 -5.64 13.87 -3.16
N LEU A 917 -6.24 15.01 -3.51
CA LEU A 917 -6.00 15.64 -4.80
C LEU A 917 -4.54 16.10 -4.93
N GLU A 918 -3.93 16.66 -3.89
CA GLU A 918 -2.52 17.07 -3.91
C GLU A 918 -1.54 15.87 -4.03
N HIS A 919 -1.91 14.67 -3.53
CA HIS A 919 -1.17 13.44 -3.85
C HIS A 919 -1.16 13.15 -5.36
N TYR A 920 -2.31 13.29 -6.01
CA TYR A 920 -2.46 13.11 -7.46
C TYR A 920 -1.82 14.24 -8.28
N ASN A 921 -1.85 15.48 -7.78
CA ASN A 921 -1.17 16.63 -8.37
C ASN A 921 0.32 16.37 -8.49
N PHE A 922 0.97 15.90 -7.42
CA PHE A 922 2.37 15.50 -7.42
C PHE A 922 2.67 14.37 -8.43
N TRP A 923 1.75 13.42 -8.61
CA TRP A 923 1.97 12.30 -9.55
C TRP A 923 1.91 12.78 -11.00
N ILE A 924 0.93 13.61 -11.36
CA ILE A 924 0.86 14.26 -12.67
C ILE A 924 2.10 15.14 -12.90
N LYS A 925 2.41 16.03 -11.94
CA LYS A 925 3.42 17.10 -12.03
C LYS A 925 4.87 16.61 -12.00
N ILE A 926 5.21 15.71 -11.08
CA ILE A 926 6.59 15.33 -10.75
C ILE A 926 6.94 13.92 -11.23
N LEU A 927 6.06 12.93 -11.05
CA LEU A 927 6.35 11.54 -11.46
C LEU A 927 6.22 11.36 -12.97
N PHE A 928 5.07 11.71 -13.55
CA PHE A 928 4.72 11.33 -14.92
C PHE A 928 5.03 12.38 -15.98
N ASN A 929 5.15 13.68 -15.65
CA ASN A 929 5.49 14.73 -16.62
C ASN A 929 6.99 14.77 -17.01
N ALA A 930 7.47 13.70 -17.64
CA ALA A 930 8.88 13.50 -17.97
C ALA A 930 9.47 14.42 -19.08
N LYS A 931 8.72 15.40 -19.58
CA LYS A 931 9.13 16.28 -20.71
C LYS A 931 8.58 17.72 -20.66
N SER A 932 8.08 18.18 -19.51
CA SER A 932 7.36 19.46 -19.40
C SER A 932 6.12 19.57 -20.31
N LEU A 933 5.50 18.44 -20.65
CA LEU A 933 4.25 18.37 -21.42
C LEU A 933 3.17 19.24 -20.77
N ASP A 934 2.35 19.87 -21.61
CA ASP A 934 1.22 20.68 -21.16
C ASP A 934 0.11 19.79 -20.57
N PHE A 935 -0.68 20.31 -19.63
CA PHE A 935 -1.58 19.49 -18.80
C PHE A 935 -2.79 18.96 -19.56
N ASP A 936 -3.18 19.62 -20.64
CA ASP A 936 -4.15 19.16 -21.64
C ASP A 936 -3.61 18.09 -22.60
N SER A 937 -2.30 17.80 -22.59
CA SER A 937 -1.71 16.80 -23.49
C SER A 937 -2.35 15.41 -23.32
N PRO A 938 -2.66 14.69 -24.41
CA PRO A 938 -3.33 13.38 -24.36
C PRO A 938 -2.66 12.37 -23.43
N PHE A 939 -1.33 12.44 -23.27
CA PHE A 939 -0.62 11.58 -22.34
C PHE A 939 -0.94 11.88 -20.87
N LEU A 940 -0.99 13.14 -20.45
CA LEU A 940 -1.32 13.47 -19.05
C LEU A 940 -2.84 13.36 -18.81
N ARG A 941 -3.65 13.95 -19.70
CA ARG A 941 -5.10 14.02 -19.59
C ARG A 941 -5.79 12.66 -19.78
N GLU A 942 -5.45 11.92 -20.83
CA GLU A 942 -6.20 10.72 -21.25
C GLU A 942 -5.53 9.40 -20.85
N CYS A 943 -4.25 9.41 -20.44
CA CYS A 943 -3.50 8.19 -20.12
C CYS A 943 -2.99 8.13 -18.67
N VAL A 944 -2.50 9.24 -18.11
CA VAL A 944 -2.06 9.29 -16.71
C VAL A 944 -3.23 9.52 -15.75
N SER A 945 -4.04 10.56 -15.98
CA SER A 945 -5.01 11.05 -14.98
C SER A 945 -6.03 9.99 -14.56
N TYR A 946 -6.78 9.41 -15.51
CA TYR A 946 -7.77 8.36 -15.23
C TYR A 946 -7.19 7.11 -14.54
N ASN A 947 -5.88 6.85 -14.67
CA ASN A 947 -5.20 5.72 -14.06
C ASN A 947 -4.67 5.97 -12.64
N LEU A 948 -4.73 7.20 -12.12
CA LEU A 948 -4.12 7.59 -10.83
C LEU A 948 -4.59 6.73 -9.65
N ARG A 949 -5.89 6.40 -9.57
CA ARG A 949 -6.41 5.50 -8.53
C ARG A 949 -5.85 4.08 -8.69
N GLY A 950 -5.79 3.56 -9.91
CA GLY A 950 -5.22 2.25 -10.19
C GLY A 950 -3.74 2.16 -9.82
N PHE A 951 -2.96 3.22 -10.07
CA PHE A 951 -1.59 3.33 -9.59
C PHE A 951 -1.50 3.35 -8.05
N ALA A 952 -2.47 3.95 -7.34
CA ALA A 952 -2.51 3.96 -5.87
C ALA A 952 -2.86 2.59 -5.29
N ASP A 953 -3.96 1.98 -5.76
CA ASP A 953 -4.39 0.63 -5.36
C ASP A 953 -3.28 -0.40 -5.68
N LEU A 954 -2.58 -0.28 -6.82
CA LEU A 954 -1.46 -1.15 -7.18
C LEU A 954 -0.21 -0.88 -6.33
N ARG A 955 0.12 0.37 -5.99
CA ARG A 955 1.28 0.67 -5.13
C ARG A 955 1.14 0.03 -3.75
N GLU A 956 -0.05 0.09 -3.14
CA GLU A 956 -0.27 -0.57 -1.85
C GLU A 956 -0.20 -2.10 -1.96
N ARG A 957 -0.79 -2.68 -3.01
CA ARG A 957 -0.99 -4.13 -3.12
C ARG A 957 0.09 -4.89 -3.89
N PHE A 958 1.07 -4.20 -4.49
CA PHE A 958 2.16 -4.84 -5.24
C PHE A 958 2.93 -5.93 -4.46
N PRO A 959 3.22 -5.81 -3.15
CA PRO A 959 3.81 -6.91 -2.39
C PRO A 959 2.88 -8.14 -2.29
N GLU A 960 1.58 -7.92 -2.11
CA GLU A 960 0.55 -8.96 -1.97
C GLU A 960 0.40 -9.80 -3.25
N ILE A 961 0.52 -9.16 -4.42
CA ILE A 961 0.46 -9.80 -5.76
C ILE A 961 1.55 -10.89 -5.94
N PHE A 962 2.65 -10.77 -5.20
CA PHE A 962 3.76 -11.72 -5.16
C PHE A 962 3.82 -12.55 -3.87
N ASP A 963 2.77 -12.48 -3.05
CA ASP A 963 2.67 -13.12 -1.73
C ASP A 963 3.84 -12.69 -0.79
N ILE A 964 4.44 -11.52 -1.05
CA ILE A 964 5.53 -10.95 -0.26
C ILE A 964 4.92 -10.24 0.94
N ALA A 965 5.25 -10.72 2.15
CA ALA A 965 4.86 -10.07 3.40
C ALA A 965 5.22 -8.58 3.37
N LYS A 966 4.19 -7.71 3.47
CA LYS A 966 4.32 -6.26 3.41
C LYS A 966 5.40 -5.81 4.41
N ARG A 967 6.41 -5.07 3.93
CA ARG A 967 7.43 -4.50 4.80
C ARG A 967 6.75 -3.65 5.86
N CYS A 968 7.25 -3.70 7.09
CA CYS A 968 6.66 -2.94 8.18
C CYS A 968 6.93 -1.44 7.94
N GLY A 969 5.96 -0.76 7.33
CA GLY A 969 5.99 0.70 7.07
C GLY A 969 6.01 1.57 8.33
N LYS A 970 6.02 0.95 9.52
CA LYS A 970 6.37 1.60 10.79
C LYS A 970 7.86 1.91 10.81
N HIS A 971 8.27 2.94 10.07
CA HIS A 971 9.55 3.60 10.33
C HIS A 971 9.59 3.96 11.82
N THR A 972 10.70 3.66 12.49
CA THR A 972 10.82 3.95 13.92
C THR A 972 10.88 5.46 14.12
N HIS A 973 9.75 6.07 14.49
CA HIS A 973 9.69 7.50 14.79
C HIS A 973 10.80 7.89 15.77
N ALA A 974 11.52 8.96 15.44
CA ALA A 974 12.49 9.55 16.36
C ALA A 974 11.81 9.86 17.70
N THR A 975 12.42 9.43 18.81
CA THR A 975 11.74 9.40 20.11
C THR A 975 11.60 10.81 20.70
N VAL A 976 10.45 11.43 20.40
CA VAL A 976 10.07 12.82 20.78
C VAL A 976 10.18 13.10 22.28
N SER A 977 10.20 12.07 23.13
CA SER A 977 10.50 12.16 24.56
C SER A 977 11.78 12.93 24.91
N ALA A 978 12.78 12.99 24.02
CA ALA A 978 13.96 13.82 24.21
C ALA A 978 13.61 15.33 24.14
N ASP A 979 12.88 15.73 23.10
CA ASP A 979 12.42 17.10 22.86
C ASP A 979 11.48 17.57 23.99
N ILE A 980 10.53 16.72 24.40
CA ILE A 980 9.61 17.00 25.52
C ILE A 980 10.37 17.24 26.83
N ASN A 981 11.40 16.43 27.12
CA ASN A 981 12.22 16.60 28.33
C ASN A 981 13.13 17.84 28.25
N ALA A 982 13.61 18.21 27.06
CA ALA A 982 14.39 19.44 26.85
C ALA A 982 13.52 20.69 27.09
N LEU A 983 12.35 20.77 26.44
CA LEU A 983 11.36 21.83 26.65
C LEU A 983 10.90 21.90 28.10
N GLY A 984 10.48 20.77 28.69
CA GLY A 984 10.03 20.69 30.08
C GLY A 984 11.09 21.09 31.11
N SER A 985 12.38 20.94 30.81
CA SER A 985 13.46 21.39 31.70
C SER A 985 13.67 22.91 31.63
N HIS A 986 13.53 23.51 30.44
CA HIS A 986 13.48 24.96 30.27
C HIS A 986 12.24 25.58 30.93
N TYR A 987 11.05 25.03 30.66
CA TYR A 987 9.78 25.54 31.17
C TYR A 987 9.69 25.58 32.70
N ARG A 988 10.28 24.59 33.39
CA ARG A 988 10.39 24.55 34.85
C ARG A 988 11.37 25.57 35.39
N LYS A 989 12.60 25.55 34.87
CA LYS A 989 13.69 26.44 35.30
C LYS A 989 13.31 27.92 35.17
N ASP A 990 12.70 28.28 34.04
CA ASP A 990 12.31 29.65 33.72
C ASP A 990 10.81 29.93 34.07
N GLN A 991 10.18 28.99 34.81
CA GLN A 991 8.87 29.10 35.47
C GLN A 991 7.74 29.63 34.58
N VAL A 992 7.65 29.13 33.34
CA VAL A 992 6.84 29.75 32.26
C VAL A 992 5.32 29.53 32.38
N LEU A 993 4.88 28.72 33.35
CA LEU A 993 3.47 28.45 33.72
C LEU A 993 3.14 28.74 35.20
N THR A 994 4.10 29.31 35.95
CA THR A 994 3.90 29.83 37.33
C THR A 994 3.84 31.35 37.28
N PHE A 995 2.99 32.00 38.08
CA PHE A 995 2.68 33.42 37.93
C PHE A 995 3.65 34.33 38.67
N HIS A 996 4.20 35.32 37.96
CA HIS A 996 5.08 36.33 38.53
C HIS A 996 4.49 37.72 38.31
N LEU A 997 4.18 38.40 39.41
CA LEU A 997 3.58 39.74 39.43
C LEU A 997 4.41 40.72 38.60
N GLY A 998 3.82 41.26 37.54
CA GLY A 998 4.47 42.23 36.66
C GLY A 998 5.54 41.66 35.72
N ARG A 999 5.61 40.34 35.49
CA ARG A 999 6.55 39.74 34.52
C ARG A 999 6.19 40.18 33.10
N GLU A 1000 7.01 41.05 32.53
CA GLU A 1000 6.93 41.46 31.12
C GLU A 1000 7.81 40.56 30.21
N GLN A 1001 7.49 40.55 28.91
CA GLN A 1001 8.40 40.15 27.83
C GLN A 1001 8.08 41.04 26.61
N PRO A 1002 9.03 41.29 25.68
CA PRO A 1002 8.89 42.33 24.65
C PRO A 1002 7.80 42.09 23.58
N PHE A 1003 7.14 40.93 23.59
CA PHE A 1003 6.06 40.58 22.66
C PHE A 1003 4.78 40.21 23.40
N ALA A 1004 3.63 40.53 22.80
CA ALA A 1004 2.30 40.23 23.35
C ALA A 1004 1.43 39.56 22.29
N VAL A 1005 0.91 38.39 22.61
CA VAL A 1005 -0.11 37.68 21.82
C VAL A 1005 -1.47 38.35 22.07
N ARG A 1006 -2.32 38.42 21.04
CA ARG A 1006 -3.71 38.90 21.14
C ARG A 1006 -4.66 37.72 21.27
N ASN A 1007 -5.85 37.91 21.85
CA ASN A 1007 -6.83 36.82 21.93
C ASN A 1007 -7.57 36.72 20.59
N GLU A 1008 -7.12 35.81 19.73
CA GLU A 1008 -7.67 35.68 18.37
C GLU A 1008 -9.15 35.27 18.33
N TYR A 1009 -9.68 34.66 19.40
CA TYR A 1009 -11.10 34.40 19.51
C TYR A 1009 -11.89 35.68 19.84
N SER A 1010 -11.49 36.43 20.88
CA SER A 1010 -12.14 37.69 21.26
C SER A 1010 -11.97 38.78 20.21
N ASP A 1011 -10.75 39.00 19.70
CA ASP A 1011 -10.47 39.94 18.62
C ASP A 1011 -11.27 39.61 17.35
N GLY A 1012 -11.56 38.32 17.11
CA GLY A 1012 -12.46 37.88 16.04
C GLY A 1012 -13.91 38.30 16.28
N ILE A 1013 -14.45 38.02 17.47
CA ILE A 1013 -15.80 38.45 17.88
C ILE A 1013 -15.96 39.96 17.75
N ASP A 1014 -15.01 40.73 18.25
CA ASP A 1014 -15.13 42.19 18.32
C ASP A 1014 -15.01 42.83 16.93
N LYS A 1015 -14.21 42.27 16.00
CA LYS A 1015 -14.22 42.65 14.58
C LYS A 1015 -15.58 42.38 13.92
N LEU A 1016 -16.20 41.22 14.18
CA LEU A 1016 -17.52 40.90 13.64
C LEU A 1016 -18.61 41.82 14.22
N ARG A 1017 -18.54 42.15 15.51
CA ARG A 1017 -19.42 43.13 16.19
C ARG A 1017 -19.21 44.56 15.69
N SER A 1018 -17.97 44.96 15.37
CA SER A 1018 -17.65 46.29 14.83
C SER A 1018 -18.03 46.46 13.35
N GLY A 1019 -18.99 45.66 12.86
CA GLY A 1019 -19.58 45.79 11.53
C GLY A 1019 -19.08 44.81 10.47
N GLN A 1020 -18.00 44.04 10.69
CA GLN A 1020 -17.47 43.17 9.64
C GLN A 1020 -18.45 42.07 9.20
N LEU A 1021 -19.28 41.53 10.12
CA LEU A 1021 -20.37 40.62 9.74
C LEU A 1021 -21.41 41.33 8.85
N LYS A 1022 -21.74 42.59 9.14
CA LYS A 1022 -22.67 43.37 8.31
C LYS A 1022 -22.07 43.61 6.93
N THR A 1023 -20.80 44.03 6.83
CA THR A 1023 -20.10 44.20 5.54
C THR A 1023 -20.06 42.90 4.74
N PHE A 1024 -19.86 41.75 5.39
CA PHE A 1024 -19.95 40.43 4.75
C PHE A 1024 -21.35 40.14 4.19
N LEU A 1025 -22.41 40.40 4.98
CA LEU A 1025 -23.80 40.17 4.58
C LEU A 1025 -24.26 41.15 3.48
N ASP A 1026 -24.01 42.46 3.64
CA ASP A 1026 -24.35 43.48 2.64
C ASP A 1026 -23.71 43.14 1.27
N ARG A 1027 -22.45 42.66 1.26
CA ARG A 1027 -21.73 42.22 0.06
C ARG A 1027 -22.24 40.90 -0.54
N THR A 1028 -22.84 40.02 0.25
CA THR A 1028 -23.30 38.68 -0.19
C THR A 1028 -24.81 38.60 -0.44
N VAL A 1029 -25.57 39.63 -0.08
CA VAL A 1029 -27.03 39.75 -0.31
C VAL A 1029 -27.36 40.61 -1.55
N GLN A 1030 -26.40 41.39 -2.06
CA GLN A 1030 -26.58 42.22 -3.25
C GLN A 1030 -26.13 41.51 -4.54
N GLU A 1031 -27.11 41.17 -5.38
CA GLU A 1031 -26.91 40.85 -6.80
C GLU A 1031 -27.40 42.03 -7.68
N PRO A 1032 -26.66 42.42 -8.73
CA PRO A 1032 -25.20 42.49 -8.84
C PRO A 1032 -24.71 43.94 -9.03
N TYR A 1033 -23.46 44.24 -8.65
CA TYR A 1033 -22.86 45.58 -8.83
C TYR A 1033 -22.00 45.69 -10.11
N ASN A 1034 -21.58 46.92 -10.44
CA ASN A 1034 -21.00 47.26 -11.75
C ASN A 1034 -19.56 46.70 -11.96
N VAL A 1035 -19.24 46.31 -13.19
CA VAL A 1035 -18.08 45.45 -13.54
C VAL A 1035 -16.72 46.19 -13.60
N GLN A 1036 -16.72 47.52 -13.45
CA GLN A 1036 -15.57 48.35 -13.89
C GLN A 1036 -14.43 48.55 -12.87
N GLU A 1037 -14.63 48.29 -11.58
CA GLU A 1037 -13.62 48.63 -10.55
C GLU A 1037 -12.61 47.50 -10.25
N ASP A 1038 -13.04 46.24 -10.25
CA ASP A 1038 -12.21 45.10 -9.81
C ASP A 1038 -11.10 44.70 -10.81
N VAL A 1039 -11.18 45.15 -12.08
CA VAL A 1039 -10.18 44.84 -13.12
C VAL A 1039 -8.80 45.38 -12.76
N GLN A 1040 -8.70 46.48 -12.00
CA GLN A 1040 -7.43 47.05 -11.54
C GLN A 1040 -6.94 46.46 -10.19
N ALA A 1041 -7.83 45.82 -9.42
CA ALA A 1041 -7.49 45.14 -8.17
C ALA A 1041 -6.93 43.72 -8.40
N ALA A 1042 -7.30 43.07 -9.52
CA ALA A 1042 -6.80 41.76 -9.89
C ALA A 1042 -5.27 41.75 -10.11
N ASP A 1043 -4.74 42.70 -10.89
CA ASP A 1043 -3.31 42.75 -11.25
C ASP A 1043 -2.38 43.11 -10.08
N THR A 1044 -2.92 43.65 -8.97
CA THR A 1044 -2.13 44.14 -7.82
C THR A 1044 -2.16 43.22 -6.60
N SER A 1045 -2.79 42.03 -6.71
CA SER A 1045 -2.84 41.01 -5.65
C SER A 1045 -2.03 39.73 -5.96
N MET A 1046 -1.22 39.73 -7.02
CA MET A 1046 -0.20 38.71 -7.32
C MET A 1046 0.98 38.81 -6.35
N GLY A 1047 0.80 38.40 -5.10
CA GLY A 1047 1.81 38.51 -4.03
C GLY A 1047 2.19 37.18 -3.38
N ASP A 1048 3.29 36.59 -3.85
CA ASP A 1048 4.26 35.74 -3.14
C ASP A 1048 3.85 34.48 -2.31
N ASP A 1049 2.57 34.14 -2.13
CA ASP A 1049 2.18 32.89 -1.41
C ASP A 1049 2.26 31.62 -2.29
N ALA A 1050 2.72 31.72 -3.55
CA ALA A 1050 2.97 30.61 -4.47
C ALA A 1050 4.28 29.84 -4.13
N SER A 1051 4.41 29.41 -2.88
CA SER A 1051 5.56 28.69 -2.33
C SER A 1051 5.68 27.27 -2.91
N GLN A 1052 6.25 27.16 -4.11
CA GLN A 1052 6.42 25.87 -4.80
C GLN A 1052 7.34 24.92 -4.01
N SER A 1053 6.75 23.90 -3.40
CA SER A 1053 7.46 22.68 -3.08
C SER A 1053 7.82 21.93 -4.38
N THR A 1054 9.06 21.45 -4.43
CA THR A 1054 9.49 20.33 -5.28
C THR A 1054 9.26 18.98 -4.62
N ASP A 1055 8.85 19.04 -3.36
CA ASP A 1055 8.94 18.00 -2.35
C ASP A 1055 7.65 17.15 -2.39
N ALA A 1056 7.71 15.91 -1.88
CA ALA A 1056 6.55 15.03 -1.88
C ALA A 1056 5.40 15.61 -1.02
N PRO A 1057 4.14 15.50 -1.47
CA PRO A 1057 2.99 16.04 -0.77
C PRO A 1057 2.69 15.26 0.51
N ALA A 1058 1.78 15.81 1.29
CA ALA A 1058 1.74 15.55 2.72
C ALA A 1058 0.90 14.29 3.04
N ASN A 1059 1.42 13.31 3.80
CA ASN A 1059 0.68 12.07 4.16
C ASN A 1059 -0.57 12.33 5.02
N PRO A 1060 -1.62 11.49 4.95
CA PRO A 1060 -2.66 11.52 5.96
C PRO A 1060 -2.06 11.40 7.37
N ILE A 1061 -2.53 12.27 8.27
CA ILE A 1061 -2.50 11.94 9.70
C ILE A 1061 -3.50 10.80 9.85
N VAL A 1062 -3.08 9.69 10.44
CA VAL A 1062 -3.93 8.52 10.72
C VAL A 1062 -4.14 8.38 12.23
N ILE A 1063 -5.10 7.56 12.66
CA ILE A 1063 -5.23 7.15 14.06
C ILE A 1063 -4.87 5.68 14.22
N ILE A 1064 -4.00 5.40 15.19
CA ILE A 1064 -3.64 4.06 15.64
C ILE A 1064 -3.85 4.04 17.17
N ASP A 1065 -4.56 3.06 17.68
CA ASP A 1065 -4.85 2.86 19.12
C ASP A 1065 -5.41 4.11 19.85
N GLY A 1066 -6.15 4.96 19.12
CA GLY A 1066 -6.76 6.21 19.63
C GLY A 1066 -5.84 7.44 19.62
N ILE A 1067 -4.61 7.31 19.15
CA ILE A 1067 -3.59 8.36 19.09
C ILE A 1067 -3.39 8.79 17.62
N PRO A 1068 -3.31 10.11 17.32
CA PRO A 1068 -2.90 10.57 16.00
C PRO A 1068 -1.43 10.23 15.72
N HIS A 1069 -1.18 9.65 14.54
CA HIS A 1069 0.12 9.28 14.03
C HIS A 1069 0.30 9.84 12.61
N LEU A 1070 1.56 10.01 12.21
CA LEU A 1070 1.91 10.41 10.86
C LEU A 1070 2.48 9.21 10.12
N GLU A 1071 1.81 8.77 9.06
CA GLU A 1071 2.44 7.80 8.16
C GLU A 1071 3.63 8.46 7.45
N THR A 1072 4.75 7.76 7.42
CA THR A 1072 5.95 8.20 6.69
C THR A 1072 5.85 7.78 5.23
N PHE A 1073 5.86 8.74 4.30
CA PHE A 1073 5.93 8.45 2.87
C PHE A 1073 7.27 7.79 2.55
N SER A 1074 7.27 6.51 2.22
CA SER A 1074 8.43 5.93 1.54
C SER A 1074 8.40 6.37 0.07
N ALA A 1075 9.03 7.52 -0.20
CA ALA A 1075 9.43 7.89 -1.56
C ALA A 1075 10.45 6.85 -2.05
N ASP A 1076 11.43 6.57 -1.19
CA ASP A 1076 12.59 5.70 -1.32
C ASP A 1076 12.26 4.26 -1.79
N GLU A 1077 11.04 3.77 -1.56
CA GLU A 1077 10.61 2.44 -2.06
C GLU A 1077 10.53 2.36 -3.59
N PHE A 1078 10.41 3.49 -4.30
CA PHE A 1078 10.49 3.53 -5.77
C PHE A 1078 11.27 4.72 -6.35
N MET A 1079 11.49 5.81 -5.60
CA MET A 1079 12.51 6.80 -5.93
C MET A 1079 13.89 6.26 -5.55
N THR A 1080 14.55 5.61 -6.49
CA THR A 1080 16.03 5.59 -6.47
C THR A 1080 16.52 7.03 -6.62
N ASP A 1081 17.48 7.47 -5.80
CA ASP A 1081 18.18 8.74 -5.99
C ASP A 1081 18.78 8.78 -7.41
N GLY A 1082 18.10 9.51 -8.29
CA GLY A 1082 18.36 9.56 -9.73
C GLY A 1082 19.18 10.78 -10.17
N ASP A 1083 19.45 11.69 -9.23
CA ASP A 1083 20.22 12.92 -9.45
C ASP A 1083 21.72 12.60 -9.49
N ALA A 1084 22.11 11.98 -10.61
CA ALA A 1084 23.48 11.65 -10.96
C ALA A 1084 23.95 12.45 -12.19
N ASN A 1085 23.78 13.78 -12.14
CA ASN A 1085 24.63 14.85 -12.72
C ASN A 1085 23.92 16.22 -12.66
#